data_AF-A0A6G0ZHD6-F1
#
_entry.id   AF-A0A6G0ZHD6-F1
#
_cell.length_a   1.000
_cell.length_b   1.000
_cell.length_c   1.000
_cell.angle_alpha   90.00
_cell.angle_beta   90.00
_cell.angle_gamma   90.00
#
_symmetry.space_group_name_H-M   'P 1'
#
loop_
_entity.id
_entity.type
_entity.pdbx_description
1 polymer ?
#
loop_
_entity_poly.entity_id
_entity_poly.type
_entity_poly.pdbx_seq_one_letter_code
_entity_poly.pdbx_strand_id
1 'polypeptide(L)'
;MSSDYCRICTSILRDYFGQDVSEIAKPLQWGQKSLMTLSTMLDGKYPRHLIQETLIVLLQFNFVSAICNVHSVQIEYKLNMENILMILRYPKFLSIIKRKFGNQYKELVETLLCLGRASLSKIVSECIKLQNKTDDLYNNYWEKAIELIKNEYFKRTPTYVVWTEVKQNKMFAPPTKNQKGEKKILFTLNFNKFHQDMRNKIITDAVVRIFDDTIVGEVMSTILSQCADSSAPVSNPISLQLIRSNLSVGHNYLLEYITMIEEDPTKFLSKSYGTMCNITVNFKQIINCLNDSIMDQVVSYKFGESSARLFRATRSNKLLELERLQQTALIPDRETKTLTSELFMNNYLQVQELRKPNTRLGRNDGKSFYLYHLNERQLHQELTEEILKMIGNCMMWKFKTCEDNKRLLKNKARFDGMVQGLQDKQEADKDFFEEAMDNLFSPTVYDHDGSEKTPLYAKNNNEKALLKLIIAFCMAFCFGLLFILLIHIHYGSNQLVLHGNVASDNDQCSQYGIDVLKMGGNAVDAAITAALCNSVILLHLSGLGGNGVMVVYDHRTGIGNTIDFRATPSSHNITGVPGFLAGLFYANVKYGLLPWKTLVEPSITLAKTGITVTESLLEAINQNTTKLIEDENLKHWISTVSNSSLGQIIKVPNGLIKTLTSISLHGPIEFYKEMSEELKLMLKPDDVMSYKPLILPVLRQKYMNYCIITSNKGTGGPILLKVLNKMNNTNTYFEDLSLLNSFKDLGDNWDQNFGLQVSTTDVFDLYVTIISGLGSVFGSRVLTKSGYILNNALDLNLKGHLLNQTERVTSLHLPIIAVETENLCGRRLISGAADVRDGTQLLLSMLKTDPQDILNVNAITRFHFKNNDVGIEYPNNITKQFSKLLFTFKFNVCNATLPYPTSNIVQKVEDRSVAFSDSRGSGKSYTL
;
A
#
# COMPACT_ATOMS: atom_id res chain seq x y z
N MET A 1 9.38 -28.00 24.49
CA MET A 1 8.67 -27.44 23.32
C MET A 1 7.38 -26.84 23.84
N SER A 2 7.06 -25.60 23.47
CA SER A 2 5.88 -24.90 24.00
C SER A 2 4.58 -25.51 23.44
N SER A 3 3.49 -25.36 24.18
CA SER A 3 2.14 -25.79 23.74
C SER A 3 1.75 -25.14 22.42
N ASP A 4 2.14 -23.89 22.20
CA ASP A 4 1.82 -23.14 20.98
C ASP A 4 2.56 -23.68 19.75
N TYR A 5 3.80 -24.14 19.92
CA TYR A 5 4.55 -24.81 18.86
C TYR A 5 3.83 -26.08 18.36
N CYS A 6 3.28 -26.86 19.30
CA CYS A 6 2.50 -28.07 18.98
C CYS A 6 1.19 -27.73 18.26
N ARG A 7 0.49 -26.68 18.71
CA ARG A 7 -0.75 -26.18 18.10
C ARG A 7 -0.55 -25.75 16.65
N ILE A 8 0.52 -25.03 16.37
CA ILE A 8 0.84 -24.57 15.01
C ILE A 8 1.11 -25.76 14.08
N CYS A 9 1.90 -26.73 14.53
CA CYS A 9 2.18 -27.94 13.74
C CYS A 9 0.88 -28.68 13.41
N THR A 10 -0.07 -28.79 14.34
CA THR A 10 -1.38 -29.40 14.06
C THR A 10 -2.21 -28.58 13.08
N SER A 11 -2.20 -27.26 13.18
CA SER A 11 -2.91 -26.38 12.25
C SER A 11 -2.34 -26.45 10.83
N ILE A 12 -1.01 -26.51 10.69
CA ILE A 12 -0.34 -26.67 9.40
C ILE A 12 -0.70 -28.03 8.77
N LEU A 13 -0.61 -29.13 9.54
CA LEU A 13 -0.98 -30.45 9.03
C LEU A 13 -2.46 -30.49 8.61
N ARG A 14 -3.34 -29.80 9.35
CA ARG A 14 -4.76 -29.71 9.03
C ARG A 14 -5.02 -28.97 7.72
N ASP A 15 -4.34 -27.84 7.49
CA ASP A 15 -4.55 -26.99 6.29
C ASP A 15 -4.05 -27.69 5.02
N TYR A 16 -2.91 -28.39 5.08
CA TYR A 16 -2.27 -28.98 3.89
C TYR A 16 -2.65 -30.45 3.63
N PHE A 17 -2.91 -31.23 4.68
CA PHE A 17 -3.14 -32.69 4.56
C PHE A 17 -4.50 -33.15 5.11
N GLY A 18 -5.28 -32.23 5.69
CA GLY A 18 -6.62 -32.51 6.19
C GLY A 18 -6.67 -32.87 7.68
N GLN A 19 -7.90 -32.98 8.19
CA GLN A 19 -8.17 -33.13 9.62
C GLN A 19 -7.70 -34.49 10.17
N ASP A 20 -7.88 -35.58 9.43
CA ASP A 20 -7.53 -36.92 9.91
C ASP A 20 -6.02 -37.08 10.10
N VAL A 21 -5.22 -36.56 9.16
CA VAL A 21 -3.75 -36.54 9.27
C VAL A 21 -3.30 -35.76 10.50
N SER A 22 -3.94 -34.61 10.78
CA SER A 22 -3.64 -33.78 11.95
C SER A 22 -3.99 -34.50 13.26
N GLU A 23 -5.18 -35.11 13.36
CA GLU A 23 -5.61 -35.83 14.57
C GLU A 23 -4.74 -37.07 14.85
N ILE A 24 -4.35 -37.82 13.83
CA ILE A 24 -3.48 -39.01 13.96
C ILE A 24 -2.03 -38.60 14.30
N ALA A 25 -1.60 -37.40 13.90
CA ALA A 25 -0.27 -36.88 14.23
C ALA A 25 -0.18 -36.29 15.66
N LYS A 26 -1.30 -35.88 16.29
CA LYS A 26 -1.30 -35.30 17.65
C LYS A 26 -0.62 -36.18 18.70
N PRO A 27 -0.92 -37.50 18.82
CA PRO A 27 -0.26 -38.35 19.80
C PRO A 27 1.27 -38.44 19.64
N LEU A 28 1.77 -38.24 18.41
CA LEU A 28 3.21 -38.25 18.11
C LEU A 28 3.95 -36.97 18.55
N GLN A 29 3.23 -35.94 18.98
CA GLN A 29 3.83 -34.74 19.57
C GLN A 29 4.44 -35.03 20.95
N TRP A 30 3.86 -35.98 21.69
CA TRP A 30 4.29 -36.37 23.03
C TRP A 30 5.18 -37.62 23.03
N GLY A 31 6.26 -37.57 22.25
CA GLY A 31 7.28 -38.60 22.19
C GLY A 31 7.08 -39.65 21.11
N GLN A 32 7.95 -40.68 21.12
CA GLN A 32 7.96 -41.74 20.12
C GLN A 32 6.87 -42.76 20.44
N LYS A 33 6.16 -43.25 19.41
CA LYS A 33 5.06 -44.22 19.58
C LYS A 33 5.16 -45.34 18.55
N SER A 34 4.87 -46.57 18.97
CA SER A 34 4.70 -47.69 18.04
C SER A 34 3.34 -47.62 17.34
N LEU A 35 3.18 -48.33 16.21
CA LEU A 35 1.89 -48.46 15.54
C LEU A 35 0.81 -49.06 16.46
N MET A 36 1.18 -50.01 17.32
CA MET A 36 0.27 -50.64 18.27
C MET A 36 -0.22 -49.61 19.30
N THR A 37 0.70 -48.83 19.86
CA THR A 37 0.39 -47.76 20.82
C THR A 37 -0.49 -46.68 20.20
N LEU A 38 -0.23 -46.29 18.95
CA LEU A 38 -1.06 -45.32 18.23
C LEU A 38 -2.49 -45.85 18.01
N SER A 39 -2.62 -47.13 17.63
CA SER A 39 -3.92 -47.78 17.49
C SER A 39 -4.68 -47.71 18.80
N THR A 40 -4.06 -48.11 19.92
CA THR A 40 -4.70 -48.10 21.24
C THR A 40 -5.10 -46.69 21.73
N MET A 41 -4.31 -45.66 21.39
CA MET A 41 -4.61 -44.28 21.79
C MET A 41 -5.73 -43.64 20.96
N LEU A 42 -5.96 -44.14 19.75
CA LEU A 42 -6.95 -43.64 18.80
C LEU A 42 -8.17 -44.57 18.68
N ASP A 43 -8.27 -45.57 19.56
CA ASP A 43 -9.28 -46.63 19.51
C ASP A 43 -10.70 -46.05 19.42
N GLY A 44 -11.48 -46.61 18.49
CA GLY A 44 -12.88 -46.23 18.23
C GLY A 44 -13.09 -45.05 17.27
N LYS A 45 -12.08 -44.22 17.00
CA LYS A 45 -12.22 -43.05 16.09
C LYS A 45 -11.66 -43.28 14.69
N TYR A 46 -10.57 -44.04 14.56
CA TYR A 46 -9.90 -44.28 13.27
C TYR A 46 -9.48 -45.75 13.10
N PRO A 47 -9.72 -46.36 11.92
CA PRO A 47 -9.32 -47.74 11.67
C PRO A 47 -7.80 -47.85 11.44
N ARG A 48 -7.21 -49.01 11.76
CA ARG A 48 -5.76 -49.26 11.69
C ARG A 48 -5.15 -49.01 10.31
N HIS A 49 -5.87 -49.29 9.22
CA HIS A 49 -5.38 -49.04 7.86
C HIS A 49 -5.19 -47.54 7.59
N LEU A 50 -6.12 -46.69 8.06
CA LEU A 50 -6.04 -45.24 7.88
C LEU A 50 -4.86 -44.64 8.67
N ILE A 51 -4.56 -45.20 9.84
CA ILE A 51 -3.36 -44.83 10.62
C ILE A 51 -2.09 -45.17 9.83
N GLN A 52 -2.03 -46.35 9.19
CA GLN A 52 -0.89 -46.74 8.37
C GLN A 52 -0.73 -45.85 7.13
N GLU A 53 -1.81 -45.56 6.40
CA GLU A 53 -1.82 -44.64 5.26
C GLU A 53 -1.33 -43.25 5.67
N THR A 54 -1.83 -42.74 6.79
CA THR A 54 -1.41 -41.44 7.33
C THR A 54 0.08 -41.42 7.68
N LEU A 55 0.59 -42.46 8.33
CA LEU A 55 2.02 -42.57 8.64
C LEU A 55 2.87 -42.64 7.37
N ILE A 56 2.40 -43.32 6.32
CA ILE A 56 3.08 -43.35 5.02
C ILE A 56 3.14 -41.93 4.42
N VAL A 57 2.04 -41.17 4.44
CA VAL A 57 2.02 -39.77 3.99
C VAL A 57 3.01 -38.92 4.80
N LEU A 58 3.00 -39.02 6.13
CA LEU A 58 3.90 -38.24 6.97
C LEU A 58 5.38 -38.62 6.76
N LEU A 59 5.68 -39.89 6.50
CA LEU A 59 7.02 -40.35 6.12
C LEU A 59 7.45 -39.79 4.77
N GLN A 60 6.54 -39.76 3.79
CA GLN A 60 6.78 -39.26 2.44
C GLN A 60 7.28 -37.81 2.45
N PHE A 61 6.76 -36.97 3.35
CA PHE A 61 7.16 -35.56 3.47
C PHE A 61 8.26 -35.29 4.51
N ASN A 62 8.87 -36.32 5.10
CA ASN A 62 9.84 -36.20 6.22
C ASN A 62 9.28 -35.58 7.52
N PHE A 63 7.96 -35.57 7.72
CA PHE A 63 7.37 -35.08 8.98
C PHE A 63 7.48 -36.13 10.09
N VAL A 64 7.59 -37.40 9.75
CA VAL A 64 7.85 -38.48 10.70
C VAL A 64 9.15 -39.19 10.34
N SER A 65 9.88 -39.60 11.38
CA SER A 65 11.02 -40.50 11.28
C SER A 65 10.64 -41.85 11.88
N ALA A 66 10.94 -42.93 11.16
CA ALA A 66 10.77 -44.29 11.63
C ALA A 66 12.10 -44.78 12.22
N ILE A 67 12.10 -45.11 13.50
CA ILE A 67 13.25 -45.56 14.26
C ILE A 67 13.03 -47.04 14.57
N CYS A 68 13.98 -47.89 14.17
CA CYS A 68 13.95 -49.30 14.53
C CYS A 68 14.77 -49.48 15.81
N ASN A 69 14.13 -49.92 16.89
CA ASN A 69 14.83 -50.23 18.12
C ASN A 69 15.44 -51.64 18.02
N VAL A 70 16.77 -51.73 18.15
CA VAL A 70 17.56 -52.95 17.93
C VAL A 70 17.14 -54.09 18.86
N HIS A 71 16.57 -53.77 20.03
CA HIS A 71 16.19 -54.77 21.04
C HIS A 71 14.75 -55.29 20.93
N SER A 72 13.81 -54.51 20.38
CA SER A 72 12.39 -54.88 20.36
C SER A 72 11.85 -55.25 18.97
N VAL A 73 12.62 -55.02 17.89
CA VAL A 73 12.19 -55.18 16.48
C VAL A 73 10.93 -54.35 16.16
N GLN A 74 10.53 -53.46 17.06
CA GLN A 74 9.38 -52.57 16.88
C GLN A 74 9.84 -51.27 16.23
N ILE A 75 9.05 -50.82 15.26
CA ILE A 75 9.22 -49.53 14.61
C ILE A 75 8.49 -48.48 15.44
N GLU A 76 9.23 -47.50 15.93
CA GLU A 76 8.71 -46.34 16.62
C GLU A 76 8.74 -45.12 15.69
N TYR A 77 7.66 -44.35 15.71
CA TYR A 77 7.50 -43.16 14.91
C TYR A 77 7.74 -41.92 15.77
N LYS A 78 8.58 -41.01 15.28
CA LYS A 78 8.87 -39.71 15.91
C LYS A 78 8.52 -38.57 14.96
N LEU A 79 7.68 -37.64 15.43
CA LEU A 79 7.33 -36.43 14.69
C LEU A 79 8.51 -35.45 14.66
N ASN A 80 8.90 -35.02 13.47
CA ASN A 80 9.83 -33.92 13.25
C ASN A 80 9.06 -32.62 13.01
N MET A 81 8.80 -31.90 14.10
CA MET A 81 8.03 -30.66 14.06
C MET A 81 8.75 -29.52 13.34
N GLU A 82 10.10 -29.49 13.34
CA GLU A 82 10.85 -28.46 12.60
C GLU A 82 10.59 -28.55 11.09
N ASN A 83 10.54 -29.77 10.55
CA ASN A 83 10.21 -29.99 9.14
C ASN A 83 8.78 -29.55 8.80
N ILE A 84 7.82 -29.69 9.72
CA ILE A 84 6.44 -29.24 9.51
C ILE A 84 6.40 -27.71 9.40
N LEU A 85 7.14 -27.00 10.27
CA LEU A 85 7.22 -25.54 10.20
C LEU A 85 7.84 -25.02 8.91
N MET A 86 8.68 -25.83 8.24
CA MET A 86 9.28 -25.42 6.96
C MET A 86 8.24 -25.20 5.86
N ILE A 87 7.03 -25.76 5.97
CA ILE A 87 5.92 -25.51 5.02
C ILE A 87 5.63 -24.01 4.91
N LEU A 88 5.67 -23.28 6.04
CA LEU A 88 5.46 -21.82 6.05
C LEU A 88 6.52 -21.06 5.23
N ARG A 89 7.68 -21.66 5.00
CA ARG A 89 8.80 -21.06 4.26
C ARG A 89 8.85 -21.46 2.78
N TYR A 90 8.01 -22.40 2.32
CA TYR A 90 8.02 -22.88 0.93
C TYR A 90 7.91 -21.75 -0.11
N PRO A 91 7.03 -20.74 0.03
CA PRO A 91 6.97 -19.64 -0.94
C PRO A 91 8.28 -18.85 -1.04
N LYS A 92 8.99 -18.70 0.10
CA LYS A 92 10.29 -18.02 0.14
C LYS A 92 11.37 -18.85 -0.55
N PHE A 93 11.37 -20.18 -0.36
CA PHE A 93 12.30 -21.08 -1.06
C PHE A 93 12.13 -20.99 -2.57
N LEU A 94 10.89 -21.01 -3.06
CA LEU A 94 10.58 -20.86 -4.49
C LEU A 94 11.03 -19.51 -5.04
N SER A 95 10.84 -18.42 -4.29
CA SER A 95 11.31 -17.08 -4.67
C SER A 95 12.84 -17.01 -4.79
N ILE A 96 13.58 -17.65 -3.88
CA ILE A 96 15.05 -17.70 -3.91
C ILE A 96 15.54 -18.43 -5.17
N ILE A 97 14.97 -19.59 -5.48
CA ILE A 97 15.36 -20.39 -6.65
C ILE A 97 15.02 -19.66 -7.94
N LYS A 98 13.81 -19.08 -8.04
CA LYS A 98 13.41 -18.27 -9.20
C LYS A 98 14.39 -17.13 -9.47
N ARG A 99 14.85 -16.44 -8.42
CA ARG A 99 15.80 -15.32 -8.55
C ARG A 99 17.21 -15.78 -8.91
N LYS A 100 17.68 -16.91 -8.38
CA LYS A 100 19.05 -17.40 -8.62
C LYS A 100 19.22 -18.14 -9.95
N PHE A 101 18.27 -18.99 -10.30
CA PHE A 101 18.41 -19.92 -11.44
C PHE A 101 17.30 -19.74 -12.50
N GLY A 102 16.22 -19.03 -12.19
CA GLY A 102 15.10 -18.79 -13.13
C GLY A 102 13.90 -19.70 -12.93
N ASN A 103 12.90 -19.54 -13.80
CA ASN A 103 11.58 -20.19 -13.64
C ASN A 103 11.64 -21.72 -13.74
N GLN A 104 12.44 -22.30 -14.66
CA GLN A 104 12.49 -23.75 -14.86
C GLN A 104 13.01 -24.52 -13.63
N TYR A 105 13.91 -23.91 -12.85
CA TYR A 105 14.40 -24.50 -11.60
C TYR A 105 13.36 -24.40 -10.48
N LYS A 106 12.59 -23.30 -10.45
CA LYS A 106 11.46 -23.13 -9.51
C LYS A 106 10.45 -24.27 -9.70
N GLU A 107 10.13 -24.61 -10.94
CA GLU A 107 9.18 -25.67 -11.29
C GLU A 107 9.61 -27.05 -10.76
N LEU A 108 10.91 -27.38 -10.89
CA LEU A 108 11.47 -28.63 -10.34
C LEU A 108 11.40 -28.69 -8.82
N VAL A 109 11.72 -27.58 -8.15
CA VAL A 109 11.67 -27.47 -6.69
C VAL A 109 10.21 -27.53 -6.19
N GLU A 110 9.29 -26.89 -6.88
CA GLU A 110 7.85 -26.93 -6.61
C GLU A 110 7.29 -28.35 -6.75
N THR A 111 7.68 -29.06 -7.81
CA THR A 111 7.31 -30.47 -8.00
C THR A 111 7.85 -31.35 -6.87
N LEU A 112 9.09 -31.15 -6.44
CA LEU A 112 9.66 -31.89 -5.31
C LEU A 112 8.95 -31.56 -3.99
N LEU A 113 8.55 -30.31 -3.75
CA LEU A 113 7.79 -29.92 -2.57
C LEU A 113 6.42 -30.60 -2.51
N CYS A 114 5.74 -30.73 -3.65
CA CYS A 114 4.45 -31.43 -3.75
C CYS A 114 4.60 -32.94 -3.55
N LEU A 115 5.69 -33.55 -4.00
CA LEU A 115 5.94 -34.98 -3.88
C LEU A 115 6.56 -35.38 -2.51
N GLY A 116 7.27 -34.47 -1.84
CA GLY A 116 8.03 -34.76 -0.62
C GLY A 116 9.37 -35.48 -0.90
N ARG A 117 9.32 -36.79 -1.10
CA ARG A 117 10.47 -37.68 -1.38
C ARG A 117 10.28 -38.35 -2.73
N ALA A 118 11.16 -38.12 -3.70
CA ALA A 118 11.01 -38.73 -5.01
C ALA A 118 12.35 -39.06 -5.67
N SER A 119 12.35 -40.04 -6.59
CA SER A 119 13.49 -40.25 -7.48
C SER A 119 13.60 -39.10 -8.47
N LEU A 120 14.81 -38.86 -8.99
CA LEU A 120 15.03 -37.77 -9.94
C LEU A 120 14.20 -37.94 -11.21
N SER A 121 14.09 -39.18 -11.71
CA SER A 121 13.22 -39.54 -12.83
C SER A 121 11.76 -39.19 -12.58
N LYS A 122 11.24 -39.47 -11.38
CA LYS A 122 9.85 -39.16 -11.02
C LYS A 122 9.63 -37.64 -10.95
N ILE A 123 10.55 -36.89 -10.36
CA ILE A 123 10.47 -35.43 -10.27
C ILE A 123 10.40 -34.80 -11.67
N VAL A 124 11.31 -35.18 -12.57
CA VAL A 124 11.35 -34.61 -13.93
C VAL A 124 10.11 -35.02 -14.73
N SER A 125 9.68 -36.28 -14.66
CA SER A 125 8.49 -36.75 -15.38
C SER A 125 7.20 -36.06 -14.92
N GLU A 126 7.02 -35.86 -13.61
CA GLU A 126 5.83 -35.16 -13.09
C GLU A 126 5.90 -33.66 -13.37
N CYS A 127 7.09 -33.06 -13.37
CA CYS A 127 7.26 -31.66 -13.74
C CYS A 127 6.82 -31.40 -15.20
N ILE A 128 7.14 -32.31 -16.13
CA ILE A 128 6.75 -32.18 -17.55
C ILE A 128 5.24 -32.37 -17.71
N LYS A 129 4.66 -33.37 -17.02
CA LYS A 129 3.21 -33.62 -17.02
C LYS A 129 2.41 -32.45 -16.47
N LEU A 130 2.82 -31.89 -15.33
CA LEU A 130 2.13 -30.76 -14.69
C LEU A 130 2.13 -29.50 -15.55
N GLN A 131 2.95 -29.43 -16.59
CA GLN A 131 3.10 -28.26 -17.46
C GLN A 131 2.59 -28.46 -18.88
N ASN A 132 2.02 -29.63 -19.22
CA ASN A 132 1.56 -29.96 -20.57
C ASN A 132 2.63 -29.69 -21.65
N LYS A 133 3.91 -29.97 -21.34
CA LYS A 133 5.06 -29.76 -22.25
C LYS A 133 5.45 -31.05 -22.97
N THR A 134 6.09 -30.95 -24.13
CA THR A 134 6.56 -32.10 -24.91
C THR A 134 7.69 -32.86 -24.20
N ASP A 135 7.75 -34.18 -24.40
CA ASP A 135 8.76 -35.06 -23.81
C ASP A 135 10.21 -34.71 -24.22
N ASP A 136 10.40 -33.95 -25.30
CA ASP A 136 11.70 -33.49 -25.80
C ASP A 136 12.48 -32.63 -24.78
N LEU A 137 11.79 -32.05 -23.80
CA LEU A 137 12.40 -31.23 -22.75
C LEU A 137 12.96 -32.05 -21.57
N TYR A 138 12.77 -33.37 -21.52
CA TYR A 138 13.20 -34.23 -20.41
C TYR A 138 14.70 -34.11 -20.11
N ASN A 139 15.55 -34.09 -21.14
CA ASN A 139 17.00 -34.00 -20.97
C ASN A 139 17.43 -32.66 -20.35
N ASN A 140 16.79 -31.56 -20.76
CA ASN A 140 17.06 -30.22 -20.25
C ASN A 140 16.68 -30.12 -18.75
N TYR A 141 15.50 -30.60 -18.37
CA TYR A 141 15.09 -30.62 -16.95
C TYR A 141 15.94 -31.58 -16.10
N TRP A 142 16.41 -32.69 -16.68
CA TRP A 142 17.32 -33.63 -16.01
C TRP A 142 18.68 -33.00 -15.67
N GLU A 143 19.31 -32.32 -16.63
CA GLU A 143 20.54 -31.55 -16.40
C GLU A 143 20.31 -30.44 -15.36
N LYS A 144 19.15 -29.79 -15.49
CA LYS A 144 18.50 -28.90 -14.51
C LYS A 144 18.65 -29.37 -13.06
N ALA A 145 18.11 -30.55 -12.84
CA ALA A 145 18.00 -31.17 -11.54
C ALA A 145 19.38 -31.65 -11.01
N ILE A 146 20.30 -32.06 -11.90
CA ILE A 146 21.68 -32.36 -11.52
C ILE A 146 22.40 -31.12 -11.02
N GLU A 147 22.19 -29.96 -11.64
CA GLU A 147 22.78 -28.70 -11.18
C GLU A 147 22.28 -28.32 -9.78
N LEU A 148 20.99 -28.52 -9.48
CA LEU A 148 20.44 -28.32 -8.13
C LEU A 148 21.05 -29.26 -7.08
N ILE A 149 21.42 -30.48 -7.48
CA ILE A 149 22.14 -31.43 -6.61
C ILE A 149 23.58 -30.93 -6.37
N LYS A 150 24.28 -30.49 -7.42
CA LYS A 150 25.64 -29.94 -7.33
C LYS A 150 25.70 -28.69 -6.45
N ASN A 151 24.68 -27.84 -6.52
CA ASN A 151 24.55 -26.63 -5.69
C ASN A 151 23.92 -26.92 -4.30
N GLU A 152 23.80 -28.19 -3.90
CA GLU A 152 23.37 -28.67 -2.58
C GLU A 152 21.91 -28.37 -2.19
N TYR A 153 21.05 -27.99 -3.14
CA TYR A 153 19.62 -27.78 -2.87
C TYR A 153 18.85 -29.09 -2.77
N PHE A 154 19.25 -30.10 -3.55
CA PHE A 154 18.69 -31.46 -3.50
C PHE A 154 19.64 -32.37 -2.73
N LYS A 155 19.17 -32.97 -1.63
CA LYS A 155 19.91 -33.96 -0.84
C LYS A 155 19.27 -35.33 -0.95
N ARG A 156 20.11 -36.38 -1.01
CA ARG A 156 19.64 -37.76 -0.90
C ARG A 156 19.14 -38.04 0.51
N THR A 157 18.03 -38.76 0.62
CA THR A 157 17.46 -39.19 1.89
C THR A 157 17.50 -40.71 2.01
N PRO A 158 17.98 -41.27 3.14
CA PRO A 158 17.99 -42.71 3.35
C PRO A 158 16.56 -43.25 3.45
N THR A 159 16.33 -44.43 2.88
CA THR A 159 15.04 -45.13 2.89
C THR A 159 14.63 -45.62 4.28
N TYR A 160 15.59 -45.84 5.18
CA TYR A 160 15.40 -46.20 6.59
C TYR A 160 16.56 -45.67 7.42
N VAL A 161 16.31 -45.23 8.66
CA VAL A 161 17.38 -44.85 9.60
C VAL A 161 17.83 -46.11 10.33
N VAL A 162 18.81 -46.82 9.77
CA VAL A 162 19.75 -47.58 10.61
C VAL A 162 20.83 -46.58 11.01
N TRP A 163 21.24 -46.57 12.28
CA TRP A 163 22.32 -45.73 12.84
C TRP A 163 23.70 -46.07 12.26
N THR A 164 23.81 -46.19 10.95
CA THR A 164 25.07 -46.24 10.22
C THR A 164 25.19 -44.93 9.48
N GLU A 165 26.14 -44.12 9.93
CA GLU A 165 26.55 -42.84 9.35
C GLU A 165 26.50 -42.90 7.82
N VAL A 166 25.53 -42.22 7.22
CA VAL A 166 25.57 -41.97 5.78
C VAL A 166 26.78 -41.08 5.56
N LYS A 167 27.88 -41.64 5.05
CA LYS A 167 29.10 -40.89 4.71
C LYS A 167 28.70 -39.64 3.90
N GLN A 168 29.03 -38.45 4.41
CA GLN A 168 28.69 -37.14 3.82
C GLN A 168 28.96 -37.09 2.31
N ASN A 169 30.03 -37.75 1.85
CA ASN A 169 30.45 -37.80 0.45
C ASN A 169 29.43 -38.41 -0.54
N LYS A 170 28.39 -39.12 -0.06
CA LYS A 170 27.34 -39.68 -0.93
C LYS A 170 26.05 -38.85 -0.94
N MET A 171 25.94 -37.79 -0.14
CA MET A 171 24.68 -37.07 0.11
C MET A 171 24.25 -36.17 -1.06
N PHE A 172 25.21 -35.60 -1.79
CA PHE A 172 25.01 -34.71 -2.95
C PHE A 172 25.55 -35.30 -4.26
N ALA A 173 25.73 -36.63 -4.32
CA ALA A 173 26.14 -37.28 -5.56
C ALA A 173 24.98 -37.26 -6.58
N PRO A 174 25.19 -36.89 -7.85
CA PRO A 174 24.16 -37.03 -8.88
C PRO A 174 23.92 -38.52 -9.21
N PRO A 175 22.70 -38.92 -9.57
CA PRO A 175 22.43 -40.29 -10.02
C PRO A 175 22.89 -40.46 -11.48
N THR A 176 23.42 -41.63 -11.82
CA THR A 176 23.73 -42.01 -13.21
C THR A 176 22.44 -42.39 -13.94
N LYS A 177 22.21 -41.79 -15.11
CA LYS A 177 21.05 -42.04 -15.98
C LYS A 177 20.96 -43.54 -16.33
N ASN A 178 19.77 -44.12 -16.24
CA ASN A 178 19.42 -45.50 -16.66
C ASN A 178 19.98 -46.70 -15.84
N GLN A 179 20.45 -46.52 -14.61
CA GLN A 179 20.72 -47.68 -13.74
C GLN A 179 19.43 -48.18 -13.04
N LYS A 180 19.23 -49.51 -12.98
CA LYS A 180 18.12 -50.15 -12.22
C LYS A 180 18.04 -49.71 -10.75
N GLY A 181 19.12 -49.15 -10.19
CA GLY A 181 19.19 -48.60 -8.84
C GLY A 181 18.73 -47.14 -8.67
N GLU A 182 18.53 -46.36 -9.75
CA GLU A 182 18.15 -44.94 -9.67
C GLU A 182 16.80 -44.73 -8.97
N LYS A 183 15.82 -45.59 -9.26
CA LYS A 183 14.50 -45.56 -8.61
C LYS A 183 14.55 -45.79 -7.09
N LYS A 184 15.64 -46.35 -6.56
CA LYS A 184 15.83 -46.56 -5.11
C LYS A 184 16.45 -45.36 -4.41
N ILE A 185 16.97 -44.37 -5.15
CA ILE A 185 17.59 -43.17 -4.60
C ILE A 185 16.53 -42.08 -4.53
N LEU A 186 16.14 -41.70 -3.31
CA LEU A 186 15.16 -40.64 -3.06
C LEU A 186 15.86 -39.32 -2.74
N PHE A 187 15.37 -38.25 -3.34
CA PHE A 187 15.82 -36.88 -3.09
C PHE A 187 14.77 -36.11 -2.29
N THR A 188 15.25 -35.13 -1.53
CA THR A 188 14.47 -34.17 -0.72
C THR A 188 15.17 -32.82 -0.75
N LEU A 189 14.48 -31.76 -0.35
CA LEU A 189 15.12 -30.45 -0.25
C LEU A 189 16.04 -30.33 0.96
N ASN A 190 17.17 -29.67 0.74
CA ASN A 190 18.10 -29.30 1.79
C ASN A 190 17.73 -27.93 2.39
N PHE A 191 16.88 -27.92 3.43
CA PHE A 191 16.49 -26.69 4.12
C PHE A 191 17.68 -25.88 4.66
N ASN A 192 18.77 -26.53 5.06
CA ASN A 192 19.96 -25.85 5.57
C ASN A 192 20.60 -24.94 4.51
N LYS A 193 20.59 -25.35 3.23
CA LYS A 193 21.13 -24.52 2.15
C LYS A 193 20.29 -23.27 1.93
N PHE A 194 18.96 -23.39 1.99
CA PHE A 194 18.06 -22.24 1.93
C PHE A 194 18.23 -21.31 3.12
N HIS A 195 18.43 -21.85 4.32
CA HIS A 195 18.70 -21.07 5.52
C HIS A 195 20.03 -20.31 5.41
N GLN A 196 21.08 -20.95 4.87
CA GLN A 196 22.36 -20.31 4.58
C GLN A 196 22.19 -19.14 3.60
N ASP A 197 21.44 -19.33 2.51
CA ASP A 197 21.19 -18.27 1.54
C ASP A 197 20.39 -17.09 2.11
N MET A 198 19.38 -17.37 2.93
CA MET A 198 18.60 -16.33 3.60
C MET A 198 19.45 -15.58 4.61
N ARG A 199 20.24 -16.29 5.43
CA ARG A 199 21.20 -15.69 6.36
C ARG A 199 22.16 -14.78 5.61
N ASN A 200 22.81 -15.28 4.57
CA ASN A 200 23.78 -14.52 3.81
C ASN A 200 23.16 -13.25 3.22
N LYS A 201 21.95 -13.34 2.66
CA LYS A 201 21.24 -12.15 2.17
C LYS A 201 20.95 -11.13 3.27
N ILE A 202 20.45 -11.56 4.43
CA ILE A 202 20.16 -10.66 5.56
C ILE A 202 21.43 -9.93 6.02
N ILE A 203 22.56 -10.64 6.06
CA ILE A 203 23.85 -10.06 6.45
C ILE A 203 24.32 -9.05 5.40
N THR A 204 24.26 -9.40 4.10
CA THR A 204 24.61 -8.46 3.02
C THR A 204 23.72 -7.21 3.06
N ASP A 205 22.41 -7.36 3.19
CA ASP A 205 21.47 -6.25 3.26
C ASP A 205 21.73 -5.37 4.51
N ALA A 206 22.18 -5.95 5.62
CA ALA A 206 22.56 -5.20 6.82
C ALA A 206 23.86 -4.40 6.62
N VAL A 207 24.89 -5.00 6.00
CA VAL A 207 26.16 -4.31 5.71
C VAL A 207 25.94 -3.14 4.74
N VAL A 208 25.13 -3.31 3.70
CA VAL A 208 24.78 -2.22 2.76
C VAL A 208 24.12 -1.04 3.49
N ARG A 209 23.30 -1.30 4.52
CA ARG A 209 22.66 -0.23 5.31
C ARG A 209 23.58 0.47 6.30
N ILE A 210 24.67 -0.18 6.72
CA ILE A 210 25.62 0.40 7.68
C ILE A 210 26.59 1.33 6.95
N PHE A 211 27.09 0.92 5.79
CA PHE A 211 28.12 1.66 5.05
C PHE A 211 27.57 2.50 3.88
N ASP A 212 26.27 2.39 3.58
CA ASP A 212 25.60 3.06 2.44
C ASP A 212 26.29 2.85 1.08
N ASP A 213 27.03 1.74 0.92
CA ASP A 213 27.77 1.39 -0.29
C ASP A 213 27.41 -0.02 -0.77
N THR A 214 26.98 -0.13 -2.02
CA THR A 214 26.59 -1.40 -2.66
C THR A 214 27.80 -2.29 -2.95
N ILE A 215 28.99 -1.72 -3.15
CA ILE A 215 30.23 -2.45 -3.43
C ILE A 215 30.67 -3.22 -2.18
N VAL A 216 30.56 -2.62 -1.00
CA VAL A 216 30.81 -3.28 0.28
C VAL A 216 29.89 -4.48 0.47
N GLY A 217 28.63 -4.36 0.02
CA GLY A 217 27.67 -5.45 -0.04
C GLY A 217 28.11 -6.60 -0.97
N GLU A 218 28.65 -6.30 -2.15
CA GLU A 218 29.17 -7.31 -3.09
C GLU A 218 30.40 -8.03 -2.52
N VAL A 219 31.32 -7.29 -1.90
CA VAL A 219 32.48 -7.88 -1.20
C VAL A 219 32.01 -8.82 -0.10
N MET A 220 31.05 -8.40 0.74
CA MET A 220 30.51 -9.24 1.80
C MET A 220 29.76 -10.47 1.25
N SER A 221 28.98 -10.31 0.18
CA SER A 221 28.30 -11.42 -0.50
C SER A 221 29.30 -12.45 -1.04
N THR A 222 30.41 -11.98 -1.60
CA THR A 222 31.49 -12.84 -2.11
C THR A 222 32.15 -13.61 -0.96
N ILE A 223 32.47 -12.96 0.16
CA ILE A 223 33.02 -13.61 1.37
C ILE A 223 32.06 -14.69 1.89
N LEU A 224 30.77 -14.35 2.01
CA LEU A 224 29.75 -15.26 2.52
C LEU A 224 29.50 -16.47 1.59
N SER A 225 29.73 -16.33 0.29
CA SER A 225 29.63 -17.44 -0.67
C SER A 225 30.68 -18.53 -0.46
N GLN A 226 31.84 -18.18 0.12
CA GLN A 226 32.97 -19.09 0.38
C GLN A 226 32.91 -19.74 1.78
N CYS A 227 31.90 -19.43 2.57
CA CYS A 227 31.72 -19.99 3.90
C CYS A 227 31.13 -21.41 3.82
N ALA A 228 31.84 -22.39 4.37
CA ALA A 228 31.48 -23.81 4.29
C ALA A 228 30.30 -24.19 5.22
N ASP A 229 30.24 -23.63 6.43
CA ASP A 229 29.29 -24.08 7.47
C ASP A 229 28.16 -23.10 7.78
N SER A 230 26.97 -23.65 7.97
CA SER A 230 25.75 -22.90 8.35
C SER A 230 25.56 -22.75 9.86
N SER A 231 26.16 -23.63 10.68
CA SER A 231 25.94 -23.69 12.14
C SER A 231 27.13 -23.25 13.00
N ALA A 232 28.32 -23.06 12.41
CA ALA A 232 29.49 -22.63 13.16
C ALA A 232 29.36 -21.16 13.64
N PRO A 233 29.85 -20.82 14.85
CA PRO A 233 29.79 -19.46 15.37
C PRO A 233 30.71 -18.48 14.62
N VAL A 234 31.76 -19.01 13.97
CA VAL A 234 32.72 -18.28 13.14
C VAL A 234 32.93 -19.08 11.85
N SER A 235 33.13 -18.40 10.72
CA SER A 235 33.40 -19.06 9.44
C SER A 235 34.78 -19.74 9.41
N ASN A 236 34.98 -20.62 8.42
CA ASN A 236 36.31 -21.01 8.01
C ASN A 236 37.14 -19.77 7.59
N PRO A 237 38.48 -19.82 7.74
CA PRO A 237 39.35 -18.76 7.25
C PRO A 237 39.32 -18.70 5.71
N ILE A 238 39.12 -17.50 5.17
CA ILE A 238 39.04 -17.23 3.73
C ILE A 238 40.24 -16.37 3.34
N SER A 239 41.00 -16.81 2.34
CA SER A 239 42.16 -16.06 1.84
C SER A 239 41.75 -14.89 0.96
N LEU A 240 42.49 -13.77 1.06
CA LEU A 240 42.25 -12.57 0.24
C LEU A 240 42.33 -12.88 -1.28
N GLN A 241 43.22 -13.79 -1.67
CA GLN A 241 43.39 -14.17 -3.08
C GLN A 241 42.15 -14.84 -3.66
N LEU A 242 41.46 -15.67 -2.87
CA LEU A 242 40.22 -16.34 -3.27
C LEU A 242 39.05 -15.35 -3.42
N ILE A 243 39.02 -14.31 -2.58
CA ILE A 243 38.02 -13.23 -2.69
C ILE A 243 38.27 -12.44 -3.98
N ARG A 244 39.53 -12.10 -4.26
CA ARG A 244 39.92 -11.34 -5.45
C ARG A 244 39.61 -12.07 -6.76
N SER A 245 39.72 -13.40 -6.80
CA SER A 245 39.41 -14.17 -8.01
C SER A 245 37.93 -14.29 -8.32
N ASN A 246 37.06 -14.16 -7.31
CA ASN A 246 35.62 -14.40 -7.44
C ASN A 246 34.78 -13.12 -7.49
N LEU A 247 35.42 -11.95 -7.36
CA LEU A 247 34.78 -10.65 -7.56
C LEU A 247 34.55 -10.39 -9.06
N SER A 248 33.36 -9.90 -9.40
CA SER A 248 32.97 -9.64 -10.79
C SER A 248 33.71 -8.44 -11.40
N VAL A 249 34.20 -7.53 -10.55
CA VAL A 249 34.93 -6.32 -10.92
C VAL A 249 36.26 -6.27 -10.16
N GLY A 250 37.35 -6.02 -10.87
CA GLY A 250 38.68 -5.87 -10.30
C GLY A 250 38.80 -4.56 -9.52
N HIS A 251 38.44 -4.56 -8.24
CA HIS A 251 38.56 -3.37 -7.40
C HIS A 251 39.98 -3.24 -6.83
N ASN A 252 40.64 -2.11 -7.12
CA ASN A 252 41.96 -1.78 -6.57
C ASN A 252 41.93 -1.55 -5.03
N TYR A 253 40.75 -1.31 -4.46
CA TYR A 253 40.55 -0.91 -3.07
C TYR A 253 39.95 -2.01 -2.16
N LEU A 254 40.00 -3.28 -2.58
CA LEU A 254 39.43 -4.41 -1.83
C LEU A 254 39.91 -4.47 -0.38
N LEU A 255 41.20 -4.21 -0.14
CA LEU A 255 41.79 -4.26 1.19
C LEU A 255 41.23 -3.17 2.11
N GLU A 256 40.98 -1.97 1.55
CA GLU A 256 40.45 -0.80 2.27
C GLU A 256 39.00 -1.03 2.71
N TYR A 257 38.18 -1.64 1.84
CA TYR A 257 36.81 -2.03 2.21
C TYR A 257 36.79 -3.09 3.31
N ILE A 258 37.70 -4.06 3.27
CA ILE A 258 37.78 -5.10 4.31
C ILE A 258 38.23 -4.50 5.64
N THR A 259 39.22 -3.59 5.63
CA THR A 259 39.65 -2.90 6.86
C THR A 259 38.54 -2.03 7.43
N MET A 260 37.75 -1.37 6.58
CA MET A 260 36.60 -0.58 7.02
C MET A 260 35.55 -1.45 7.75
N ILE A 261 35.23 -2.63 7.21
CA ILE A 261 34.29 -3.56 7.87
C ILE A 261 34.88 -4.14 9.17
N GLU A 262 36.20 -4.33 9.23
CA GLU A 262 36.88 -4.83 10.42
C GLU A 262 36.92 -3.81 11.57
N GLU A 263 37.15 -2.52 11.25
CA GLU A 263 37.22 -1.43 12.23
C GLU A 263 35.85 -1.05 12.82
N ASP A 264 34.76 -1.46 12.18
CA ASP A 264 33.41 -1.18 12.64
C ASP A 264 33.11 -1.82 14.03
N PRO A 265 32.43 -1.10 14.94
CA PRO A 265 32.14 -1.57 16.29
C PRO A 265 31.35 -2.88 16.35
N THR A 266 30.64 -3.26 15.28
CA THR A 266 29.89 -4.52 15.21
C THR A 266 30.79 -5.75 15.08
N LYS A 267 32.05 -5.59 14.64
CA LYS A 267 33.05 -6.67 14.50
C LYS A 267 32.57 -7.86 13.66
N PHE A 268 31.89 -7.57 12.56
CA PHE A 268 31.36 -8.61 11.67
C PHE A 268 32.45 -9.48 11.03
N LEU A 269 33.61 -8.90 10.76
CA LEU A 269 34.79 -9.59 10.28
C LEU A 269 35.91 -9.55 11.33
N SER A 270 36.79 -10.54 11.30
CA SER A 270 38.09 -10.47 11.95
C SER A 270 39.19 -10.95 11.03
N LYS A 271 40.29 -10.19 10.98
CA LYS A 271 41.45 -10.45 10.14
C LYS A 271 42.57 -11.05 10.97
N SER A 272 43.21 -12.07 10.43
CA SER A 272 44.45 -12.61 10.99
C SER A 272 45.65 -11.82 10.43
N TYR A 273 46.48 -11.31 11.33
CA TYR A 273 47.72 -10.61 10.96
C TYR A 273 48.84 -11.64 10.77
N GLY A 274 49.00 -12.13 9.55
CA GLY A 274 50.06 -13.06 9.14
C GLY A 274 50.41 -12.89 7.65
N THR A 275 51.42 -13.63 7.16
CA THR A 275 51.87 -13.59 5.75
C THR A 275 50.77 -13.97 4.76
N MET A 276 49.84 -14.82 5.18
CA MET A 276 48.59 -15.07 4.47
C MET A 276 47.46 -14.39 5.23
N CYS A 277 47.04 -13.22 4.76
CA CYS A 277 45.92 -12.48 5.31
C CYS A 277 44.62 -13.29 5.14
N ASN A 278 44.19 -13.97 6.20
CA ASN A 278 42.92 -14.70 6.23
C ASN A 278 41.86 -13.91 6.98
N ILE A 279 40.65 -13.95 6.45
CA ILE A 279 39.46 -13.25 6.96
C ILE A 279 38.47 -14.29 7.48
N THR A 280 37.86 -14.01 8.62
CA THR A 280 36.82 -14.83 9.21
C THR A 280 35.57 -14.00 9.52
N VAL A 281 34.40 -14.58 9.34
CA VAL A 281 33.09 -13.96 9.59
C VAL A 281 32.57 -14.41 10.95
N ASN A 282 32.23 -13.45 11.81
CA ASN A 282 31.74 -13.72 13.17
C ASN A 282 30.21 -13.89 13.19
N PHE A 283 29.70 -15.04 12.77
CA PHE A 283 28.25 -15.30 12.70
C PHE A 283 27.54 -15.12 14.04
N LYS A 284 28.15 -15.53 15.17
CA LYS A 284 27.55 -15.36 16.50
C LYS A 284 27.31 -13.90 16.84
N GLN A 285 28.30 -13.04 16.56
CA GLN A 285 28.20 -11.60 16.84
C GLN A 285 27.16 -10.95 15.94
N ILE A 286 27.19 -11.27 14.64
CA ILE A 286 26.22 -10.78 13.65
C ILE A 286 24.78 -11.13 14.07
N ILE A 287 24.54 -12.39 14.46
CA ILE A 287 23.20 -12.83 14.88
C ILE A 287 22.76 -12.10 16.15
N ASN A 288 23.65 -11.88 17.11
CA ASN A 288 23.33 -11.11 18.32
C ASN A 288 22.94 -9.66 17.96
N CYS A 289 23.72 -8.97 17.11
CA CYS A 289 23.39 -7.61 16.67
C CYS A 289 22.06 -7.53 15.89
N LEU A 290 21.75 -8.53 15.05
CA LEU A 290 20.48 -8.60 14.34
C LEU A 290 19.31 -8.82 15.32
N ASN A 291 19.47 -9.73 16.28
CA ASN A 291 18.46 -9.96 17.31
C ASN A 291 18.24 -8.70 18.15
N ASP A 292 19.31 -7.98 18.51
CA ASP A 292 19.26 -6.73 19.24
C ASP A 292 18.47 -5.65 18.49
N SER A 293 18.72 -5.53 17.18
CA SER A 293 17.99 -4.60 16.32
C SER A 293 16.51 -4.97 16.21
N ILE A 294 16.18 -6.26 16.13
CA ILE A 294 14.78 -6.72 16.07
C ILE A 294 14.07 -6.41 17.40
N MET A 295 14.70 -6.67 18.54
CA MET A 295 14.13 -6.36 19.85
C MET A 295 13.83 -4.87 20.00
N ASP A 296 14.77 -4.00 19.59
CA ASP A 296 14.59 -2.55 19.64
C ASP A 296 13.40 -2.08 18.79
N GLN A 297 13.22 -2.67 17.61
CA GLN A 297 12.09 -2.36 16.71
C GLN A 297 10.77 -2.83 17.30
N VAL A 298 10.72 -4.02 17.91
CA VAL A 298 9.52 -4.53 18.57
C VAL A 298 9.13 -3.65 19.75
N VAL A 299 10.09 -3.25 20.57
CA VAL A 299 9.85 -2.36 21.73
C VAL A 299 9.40 -0.97 21.26
N SER A 300 10.04 -0.40 20.22
CA SER A 300 9.63 0.88 19.63
C SER A 300 8.18 0.82 19.11
N TYR A 301 7.83 -0.24 18.37
CA TYR A 301 6.49 -0.39 17.80
C TYR A 301 5.41 -0.58 18.87
N LYS A 302 5.69 -1.34 19.94
CA LYS A 302 4.71 -1.64 21.00
C LYS A 302 4.56 -0.54 22.04
N PHE A 303 5.68 0.05 22.48
CA PHE A 303 5.75 0.91 23.66
C PHE A 303 6.27 2.32 23.34
N GLY A 304 6.55 2.62 22.07
CA GLY A 304 7.06 3.92 21.61
C GLY A 304 8.58 4.09 21.70
N GLU A 305 9.06 5.16 21.09
CA GLU A 305 10.51 5.47 20.99
C GLU A 305 11.17 5.78 22.34
N SER A 306 10.45 6.41 23.27
CA SER A 306 10.95 6.69 24.64
C SER A 306 11.28 5.38 25.38
N SER A 307 10.40 4.38 25.30
CA SER A 307 10.59 3.06 25.89
C SER A 307 11.75 2.31 25.23
N ALA A 308 11.87 2.39 23.91
CA ALA A 308 12.99 1.80 23.18
C ALA A 308 14.33 2.40 23.60
N ARG A 309 14.38 3.72 23.89
CA ARG A 309 15.59 4.38 24.40
C ARG A 309 15.97 3.88 25.79
N LEU A 310 15.02 3.75 26.71
CA LEU A 310 15.24 3.18 28.05
C LEU A 310 15.72 1.73 27.98
N PHE A 311 15.11 0.95 27.10
CA PHE A 311 15.48 -0.44 26.84
C PHE A 311 16.93 -0.55 26.33
N ARG A 312 17.32 0.27 25.34
CA ARG A 312 18.70 0.33 24.83
C ARG A 312 19.71 0.76 25.92
N ALA A 313 19.35 1.76 26.74
CA ALA A 313 20.20 2.24 27.84
C ALA A 313 20.40 1.18 28.94
N THR A 314 19.39 0.35 29.20
CA THR A 314 19.48 -0.76 30.14
C THR A 314 20.36 -1.89 29.58
N ARG A 315 20.25 -2.17 28.28
CA ARG A 315 21.07 -3.19 27.60
C ARG A 315 22.57 -2.87 27.64
N SER A 316 22.94 -1.62 27.37
CA SER A 316 24.35 -1.22 27.32
C SER A 316 25.06 -1.27 28.68
N ASN A 317 24.35 -1.00 29.78
CA ASN A 317 24.93 -0.86 31.11
C ASN A 317 24.72 -2.08 32.04
N LYS A 318 24.01 -3.11 31.56
CA LYS A 318 23.66 -4.39 32.23
C LYS A 318 22.84 -4.29 33.51
N LEU A 319 23.23 -3.48 34.50
CA LEU A 319 22.54 -3.30 35.78
C LEU A 319 22.50 -1.82 36.14
N LEU A 320 21.30 -1.22 36.16
CA LEU A 320 21.11 0.20 36.45
C LEU A 320 20.06 0.44 37.53
N GLU A 321 20.34 1.43 38.39
CA GLU A 321 19.32 2.05 39.24
C GLU A 321 18.47 3.02 38.41
N LEU A 322 17.24 3.29 38.86
CA LEU A 322 16.28 4.13 38.16
C LEU A 322 16.82 5.55 37.87
N GLU A 323 17.53 6.17 38.83
CA GLU A 323 18.10 7.53 38.66
C GLU A 323 19.18 7.57 37.56
N ARG A 324 20.02 6.52 37.48
CA ARG A 324 21.04 6.42 36.42
C ARG A 324 20.42 6.11 35.07
N LEU A 325 19.34 5.33 35.06
CA LEU A 325 18.58 5.00 33.86
C LEU A 325 17.92 6.27 33.27
N GLN A 326 17.38 7.13 34.14
CA GLN A 326 16.88 8.46 33.78
C GLN A 326 17.98 9.33 33.14
N GLN A 327 19.13 9.45 33.80
CA GLN A 327 20.24 10.29 33.33
C GLN A 327 20.82 9.81 31.99
N THR A 328 20.94 8.50 31.80
CA THR A 328 21.47 7.90 30.57
C THR A 328 20.49 7.98 29.40
N ALA A 329 19.19 7.85 29.64
CA ALA A 329 18.17 7.95 28.60
C ALA A 329 17.73 9.39 28.29
N LEU A 330 18.08 10.36 29.14
CA LEU A 330 17.63 11.75 29.04
C LEU A 330 16.10 11.88 28.98
N ILE A 331 15.41 11.14 29.86
CA ILE A 331 13.94 11.13 29.98
C ILE A 331 13.55 11.72 31.34
N PRO A 332 12.45 12.50 31.45
CA PRO A 332 11.97 13.00 32.74
C PRO A 332 11.69 11.88 33.75
N ASP A 333 11.88 12.14 35.04
CA ASP A 333 11.71 11.13 36.12
C ASP A 333 10.30 10.50 36.13
N ARG A 334 9.26 11.33 36.01
CA ARG A 334 7.86 10.87 36.01
C ARG A 334 7.58 9.88 34.87
N GLU A 335 8.09 10.19 33.68
CA GLU A 335 7.93 9.37 32.48
C GLU A 335 8.81 8.10 32.56
N THR A 336 10.03 8.22 33.08
CA THR A 336 10.93 7.07 33.30
C THR A 336 10.28 6.02 34.20
N LYS A 337 9.60 6.44 35.28
CA LYS A 337 8.86 5.55 36.19
C LYS A 337 7.70 4.82 35.52
N THR A 338 6.91 5.52 34.70
CA THR A 338 5.78 4.91 34.01
C THR A 338 6.26 3.90 32.97
N LEU A 339 7.25 4.27 32.15
CA LEU A 339 7.76 3.42 31.08
C LEU A 339 8.51 2.20 31.62
N THR A 340 9.33 2.35 32.67
CA THR A 340 9.98 1.20 33.30
C THR A 340 8.99 0.23 33.95
N SER A 341 7.90 0.76 34.53
CA SER A 341 6.81 -0.07 35.06
C SER A 341 6.07 -0.83 33.95
N GLU A 342 5.79 -0.17 32.83
CA GLU A 342 5.13 -0.79 31.67
C GLU A 342 5.98 -1.90 31.03
N LEU A 343 7.27 -1.65 30.84
CA LEU A 343 8.21 -2.64 30.33
C LEU A 343 8.39 -3.81 31.29
N PHE A 344 8.39 -3.56 32.61
CA PHE A 344 8.45 -4.61 33.62
C PHE A 344 7.18 -5.48 33.63
N MET A 345 5.99 -4.88 33.57
CA MET A 345 4.71 -5.61 33.54
C MET A 345 4.59 -6.55 32.33
N ASN A 346 5.23 -6.19 31.21
CA ASN A 346 5.26 -7.00 30.00
C ASN A 346 6.48 -7.93 29.90
N ASN A 347 7.24 -8.11 30.99
CA ASN A 347 8.47 -8.93 31.08
C ASN A 347 9.66 -8.49 30.21
N TYR A 348 9.64 -7.27 29.65
CA TYR A 348 10.76 -6.72 28.88
C TYR A 348 11.92 -6.27 29.77
N LEU A 349 11.65 -5.91 31.03
CA LEU A 349 12.64 -5.57 32.05
C LEU A 349 12.54 -6.54 33.25
N GLN A 350 13.67 -6.85 33.86
CA GLN A 350 13.74 -7.60 35.12
C GLN A 350 14.33 -6.72 36.21
N VAL A 351 13.92 -6.98 37.45
CA VAL A 351 14.34 -6.22 38.63
C VAL A 351 15.05 -7.17 39.60
N GLN A 352 16.29 -6.83 39.95
CA GLN A 352 17.06 -7.48 40.98
C GLN A 352 17.01 -6.65 42.27
N GLU A 353 16.43 -7.21 43.32
CA GLU A 353 16.42 -6.60 44.65
C GLU A 353 17.74 -6.89 45.38
N LEU A 354 18.45 -5.84 45.82
CA LEU A 354 19.60 -5.94 46.70
C LEU A 354 19.23 -5.43 48.10
N ARG A 355 19.19 -6.36 49.06
CA ARG A 355 18.92 -6.04 50.46
C ARG A 355 20.21 -5.67 51.19
N LYS A 356 20.19 -4.58 51.94
CA LYS A 356 21.27 -4.24 52.88
C LYS A 356 21.30 -5.25 54.04
N PRO A 357 22.47 -5.74 54.47
CA PRO A 357 22.56 -6.60 55.65
C PRO A 357 22.06 -5.84 56.89
N ASN A 358 21.16 -6.47 57.65
CA ASN A 358 20.46 -5.85 58.78
C ASN A 358 21.42 -5.33 59.85
N THR A 359 21.32 -4.04 60.19
CA THR A 359 21.71 -3.54 61.50
C THR A 359 20.79 -4.18 62.54
N ARG A 360 21.39 -4.77 63.57
CA ARG A 360 20.73 -5.48 64.68
C ARG A 360 19.71 -4.56 65.37
N LEU A 361 18.42 -4.64 65.04
CA LEU A 361 17.25 -4.30 65.87
C LEU A 361 15.96 -4.37 65.03
N GLY A 362 15.33 -5.55 65.00
CA GLY A 362 13.87 -5.78 65.08
C GLY A 362 12.83 -4.94 64.31
N ARG A 363 13.17 -4.14 63.29
CA ARG A 363 12.19 -3.51 62.38
C ARG A 363 12.55 -3.82 60.93
N ASN A 364 11.62 -4.46 60.23
CA ASN A 364 11.73 -4.89 58.83
C ASN A 364 11.65 -3.72 57.81
N ASP A 365 12.39 -2.63 58.02
CA ASP A 365 12.49 -1.51 57.07
C ASP A 365 13.93 -1.34 56.56
N GLY A 366 14.51 -2.42 56.02
CA GLY A 366 15.77 -2.35 55.31
C GLY A 366 15.58 -1.67 53.95
N LYS A 367 16.23 -0.53 53.71
CA LYS A 367 16.24 0.12 52.38
C LYS A 367 16.84 -0.85 51.34
N SER A 368 16.01 -1.43 50.50
CA SER A 368 16.40 -2.26 49.35
C SER A 368 16.70 -1.38 48.13
N PHE A 369 17.68 -1.78 47.32
CA PHE A 369 17.94 -1.20 46.01
C PHE A 369 17.36 -2.09 44.92
N TYR A 370 16.81 -1.48 43.88
CA TYR A 370 16.25 -2.18 42.73
C TYR A 370 17.13 -1.88 41.52
N LEU A 371 17.75 -2.92 40.98
CA LEU A 371 18.56 -2.84 39.77
C LEU A 371 17.77 -3.42 38.59
N TYR A 372 17.60 -2.63 37.55
CA TYR A 372 16.97 -3.03 36.31
C TYR A 372 17.99 -3.68 35.38
N HIS A 373 17.64 -4.84 34.84
CA HIS A 373 18.46 -5.56 33.85
C HIS A 373 17.58 -6.25 32.81
N LEU A 374 18.22 -6.69 31.73
CA LEU A 374 17.60 -7.48 30.66
C LEU A 374 18.07 -8.93 30.73
N ASN A 375 17.16 -9.87 30.50
CA ASN A 375 17.49 -11.27 30.28
C ASN A 375 17.24 -11.61 28.81
N GLU A 376 18.24 -11.34 27.96
CA GLU A 376 18.16 -11.49 26.51
C GLU A 376 17.69 -12.88 26.07
N ARG A 377 18.13 -13.94 26.77
CA ARG A 377 17.74 -15.32 26.41
C ARG A 377 16.24 -15.55 26.63
N GLN A 378 15.72 -15.08 27.74
CA GLN A 378 14.29 -15.20 28.05
C GLN A 378 13.47 -14.35 27.07
N LEU A 379 13.88 -13.11 26.81
CA LEU A 379 13.22 -12.22 25.86
C LEU A 379 13.14 -12.81 24.46
N HIS A 380 14.22 -13.42 23.97
CA HIS A 380 14.22 -14.09 22.66
C HIS A 380 13.28 -15.28 22.61
N GLN A 381 13.18 -16.06 23.70
CA GLN A 381 12.25 -17.19 23.79
C GLN A 381 10.80 -16.70 23.80
N GLU A 382 10.48 -15.70 24.62
CA GLU A 382 9.15 -15.09 24.71
C GLU A 382 8.73 -14.46 23.38
N LEU A 383 9.61 -13.71 22.73
CA LEU A 383 9.32 -13.12 21.42
C LEU A 383 9.08 -14.20 20.36
N THR A 384 9.87 -15.27 20.37
CA THR A 384 9.69 -16.39 19.44
C THR A 384 8.35 -17.07 19.66
N GLU A 385 7.96 -17.30 20.91
CA GLU A 385 6.65 -17.87 21.26
C GLU A 385 5.50 -16.96 20.86
N GLU A 386 5.64 -15.64 21.05
CA GLU A 386 4.64 -14.66 20.64
C GLU A 386 4.45 -14.64 19.11
N ILE A 387 5.55 -14.63 18.35
CA ILE A 387 5.50 -14.70 16.87
C ILE A 387 4.80 -15.98 16.42
N LEU A 388 5.15 -17.11 17.04
CA LEU A 388 4.52 -18.40 16.75
C LEU A 388 3.02 -18.35 17.05
N LYS A 389 2.61 -17.84 18.21
CA LYS A 389 1.21 -17.69 18.60
C LYS A 389 0.45 -16.79 17.62
N MET A 390 1.05 -15.68 17.19
CA MET A 390 0.47 -14.77 16.19
C MET A 390 0.23 -15.50 14.86
N ILE A 391 1.23 -16.23 14.36
CA ILE A 391 1.12 -17.03 13.12
C ILE A 391 0.01 -18.09 13.28
N GLY A 392 -0.04 -18.76 14.43
CA GLY A 392 -1.10 -19.73 14.75
C GLY A 392 -2.49 -19.12 14.72
N ASN A 393 -2.66 -17.93 15.31
CA ASN A 393 -3.93 -17.20 15.30
C ASN A 393 -4.34 -16.78 13.88
N CYS A 394 -3.40 -16.27 13.07
CA CYS A 394 -3.66 -15.93 11.67
C CYS A 394 -4.11 -17.15 10.85
N MET A 395 -3.48 -18.31 11.04
CA MET A 395 -3.89 -19.55 10.36
C MET A 395 -5.26 -20.03 10.81
N MET A 396 -5.56 -19.96 12.11
CA MET A 396 -6.89 -20.30 12.64
C MET A 396 -7.97 -19.38 12.07
N TRP A 397 -7.68 -18.08 11.97
CA TRP A 397 -8.59 -17.11 11.41
C TRP A 397 -8.82 -17.37 9.91
N LYS A 398 -7.75 -17.57 9.13
CA LYS A 398 -7.84 -18.01 7.73
C LYS A 398 -8.72 -19.24 7.59
N PHE A 399 -8.48 -20.29 8.38
CA PHE A 399 -9.25 -21.52 8.34
C PHE A 399 -10.73 -21.26 8.64
N LYS A 400 -11.04 -20.49 9.70
CA LYS A 400 -12.41 -20.16 10.07
C LYS A 400 -13.12 -19.38 8.98
N THR A 401 -12.49 -18.35 8.41
CA THR A 401 -13.03 -17.58 7.29
C THR A 401 -13.23 -18.43 6.04
N CYS A 402 -12.33 -19.37 5.73
CA CYS A 402 -12.49 -20.30 4.62
C CYS A 402 -13.63 -21.30 4.85
N GLU A 403 -13.82 -21.79 6.08
CA GLU A 403 -14.97 -22.64 6.43
C GLU A 403 -16.28 -21.87 6.37
N ASP A 404 -16.34 -20.66 6.92
CA ASP A 404 -17.53 -19.80 6.87
C ASP A 404 -17.93 -19.46 5.43
N ASN A 405 -16.95 -19.32 4.53
CA ASN A 405 -17.16 -19.04 3.10
C ASN A 405 -17.00 -20.27 2.19
N LYS A 406 -17.05 -21.49 2.73
CA LYS A 406 -16.76 -22.72 1.98
C LYS A 406 -17.68 -22.91 0.77
N ARG A 407 -18.95 -22.48 0.87
CA ARG A 407 -19.92 -22.53 -0.23
C ARG A 407 -19.55 -21.57 -1.35
N LEU A 408 -19.14 -20.34 -1.02
CA LEU A 408 -18.66 -19.37 -2.01
C LEU A 408 -17.40 -19.86 -2.71
N LEU A 409 -16.45 -20.44 -1.96
CA LEU A 409 -15.24 -21.03 -2.54
C LEU A 409 -15.56 -22.20 -3.48
N LYS A 410 -16.52 -23.07 -3.14
CA LYS A 410 -16.99 -24.14 -4.02
C LYS A 410 -17.66 -23.60 -5.28
N ASN A 411 -18.50 -22.58 -5.15
CA ASN A 411 -19.17 -21.95 -6.29
C ASN A 411 -18.14 -21.29 -7.22
N LYS A 412 -17.16 -20.57 -6.66
CA LYS A 412 -16.04 -20.02 -7.43
C LYS A 412 -15.24 -21.10 -8.15
N ALA A 413 -14.87 -22.19 -7.47
CA ALA A 413 -14.13 -23.28 -8.11
C ALA A 413 -14.90 -23.95 -9.25
N ARG A 414 -16.23 -24.08 -9.12
CA ARG A 414 -17.10 -24.57 -10.21
C ARG A 414 -17.12 -23.61 -11.38
N PHE A 415 -17.25 -22.31 -11.11
CA PHE A 415 -17.20 -21.26 -12.13
C PHE A 415 -15.86 -21.27 -12.87
N ASP A 416 -14.74 -21.24 -12.14
CA ASP A 416 -13.39 -21.28 -12.73
C ASP A 416 -13.21 -22.53 -13.62
N GLY A 417 -13.74 -23.69 -13.20
CA GLY A 417 -13.74 -24.91 -14.01
C GLY A 417 -14.61 -24.82 -15.28
N MET A 418 -15.77 -24.15 -15.22
CA MET A 418 -16.60 -23.89 -16.40
C MET A 418 -15.90 -22.92 -17.36
N VAL A 419 -15.29 -21.86 -16.86
CA VAL A 419 -14.52 -20.90 -17.67
C VAL A 419 -13.37 -21.60 -18.38
N GLN A 420 -12.61 -22.45 -17.68
CA GLN A 420 -11.51 -23.21 -18.26
C GLN A 420 -12.00 -24.17 -19.36
N GLY A 421 -13.12 -24.88 -19.13
CA GLY A 421 -13.72 -25.75 -20.14
C GLY A 421 -14.28 -25.03 -21.36
N LEU A 422 -14.69 -23.76 -21.23
CA LEU A 422 -15.13 -22.92 -22.35
C LEU A 422 -13.94 -22.35 -23.14
N GLN A 423 -12.83 -21.99 -22.47
CA GLN A 423 -11.57 -21.60 -23.12
C GLN A 423 -11.02 -22.73 -24.00
N ASP A 424 -11.16 -23.98 -23.55
CA ASP A 424 -10.75 -25.16 -24.32
C ASP A 424 -11.65 -25.44 -25.54
N LYS A 425 -12.89 -24.92 -25.57
CA LYS A 425 -13.89 -25.16 -26.63
C LYS A 425 -14.02 -24.05 -27.68
N GLN A 426 -13.31 -22.93 -27.54
CA GLN A 426 -13.35 -21.78 -28.47
C GLN A 426 -14.75 -21.19 -28.78
N GLU A 427 -15.76 -21.47 -27.95
CA GLU A 427 -17.08 -20.83 -28.00
C GLU A 427 -17.25 -20.03 -26.71
N ALA A 428 -17.12 -18.70 -26.80
CA ALA A 428 -17.27 -17.80 -25.67
C ALA A 428 -18.33 -16.74 -26.02
N ASP A 429 -19.60 -17.08 -25.81
CA ASP A 429 -20.69 -16.09 -25.83
C ASP A 429 -20.67 -15.26 -24.55
N LYS A 430 -20.51 -13.94 -24.70
CA LYS A 430 -20.39 -12.98 -23.59
C LYS A 430 -21.64 -12.95 -22.69
N ASP A 431 -22.82 -13.18 -23.26
CA ASP A 431 -24.10 -13.11 -22.56
C ASP A 431 -24.26 -14.24 -21.52
N PHE A 432 -23.70 -15.43 -21.79
CA PHE A 432 -23.70 -16.54 -20.85
C PHE A 432 -22.79 -16.27 -19.63
N PHE A 433 -21.69 -15.54 -19.84
CA PHE A 433 -20.80 -15.14 -18.75
C PHE A 433 -21.45 -14.07 -17.85
N GLU A 434 -22.21 -13.13 -18.41
CA GLU A 434 -22.96 -12.14 -17.62
C GLU A 434 -24.06 -12.80 -16.79
N GLU A 435 -24.85 -13.70 -17.39
CA GLU A 435 -25.94 -14.40 -16.68
C GLU A 435 -25.42 -15.36 -15.58
N ALA A 436 -24.28 -16.02 -15.82
CA ALA A 436 -23.63 -16.87 -14.83
C ALA A 436 -23.00 -16.06 -13.68
N MET A 437 -22.50 -14.86 -13.96
CA MET A 437 -21.95 -13.93 -12.97
C MET A 437 -23.07 -13.32 -12.11
N ASP A 438 -24.16 -12.87 -12.71
CA ASP A 438 -25.31 -12.31 -11.98
C ASP A 438 -25.94 -13.31 -11.01
N ASN A 439 -26.02 -14.59 -11.41
CA ASN A 439 -26.47 -15.66 -10.53
C ASN A 439 -25.49 -15.96 -9.37
N LEU A 440 -24.19 -15.67 -9.52
CA LEU A 440 -23.16 -15.95 -8.51
C LEU A 440 -23.09 -14.88 -7.40
N PHE A 441 -23.46 -13.62 -7.70
CA PHE A 441 -23.31 -12.47 -6.81
C PHE A 441 -24.62 -11.93 -6.21
N SER A 442 -25.76 -12.56 -6.51
CA SER A 442 -27.02 -12.24 -5.82
C SER A 442 -26.93 -12.63 -4.31
N PRO A 443 -27.27 -11.72 -3.37
CA PRO A 443 -27.19 -12.00 -1.95
C PRO A 443 -28.34 -12.94 -1.56
N THR A 444 -28.06 -14.25 -1.53
CA THR A 444 -28.99 -15.24 -1.00
C THR A 444 -28.54 -15.69 0.39
N VAL A 445 -29.25 -15.21 1.41
CA VAL A 445 -29.08 -15.65 2.79
C VAL A 445 -29.94 -16.91 3.01
N TYR A 446 -29.38 -18.11 2.78
CA TYR A 446 -29.94 -19.40 3.26
C TYR A 446 -28.85 -20.48 3.35
N ASP A 447 -28.88 -21.34 4.38
CA ASP A 447 -28.01 -22.52 4.51
C ASP A 447 -28.71 -23.84 4.10
N HIS A 448 -27.90 -24.88 3.88
CA HIS A 448 -28.04 -25.98 2.89
C HIS A 448 -29.31 -26.87 2.83
N ASP A 449 -30.30 -26.70 3.70
CA ASP A 449 -31.59 -27.45 3.64
C ASP A 449 -32.82 -26.52 3.57
N GLY A 450 -32.64 -25.19 3.58
CA GLY A 450 -33.74 -24.22 3.44
C GLY A 450 -34.42 -23.74 4.73
N SER A 451 -33.79 -23.85 5.91
CA SER A 451 -34.28 -23.14 7.13
C SER A 451 -33.18 -22.84 8.16
N GLU A 452 -33.41 -21.81 8.99
CA GLU A 452 -32.46 -21.14 9.91
C GLU A 452 -31.92 -22.03 11.07
N LYS A 453 -30.68 -21.77 11.49
CA LYS A 453 -30.03 -22.44 12.63
C LYS A 453 -30.38 -21.80 13.97
N THR A 454 -30.50 -22.62 15.01
CA THR A 454 -29.44 -22.71 16.04
C THR A 454 -29.57 -23.98 16.91
N PRO A 455 -28.45 -24.44 17.52
CA PRO A 455 -28.21 -25.82 17.97
C PRO A 455 -28.46 -26.01 19.47
N LEU A 456 -28.71 -27.24 19.93
CA LEU A 456 -28.21 -27.80 21.21
C LEU A 456 -28.76 -29.22 21.46
N TYR A 457 -27.85 -30.20 21.49
CA TYR A 457 -28.12 -31.55 22.01
C TYR A 457 -27.85 -31.57 23.53
N ALA A 458 -28.81 -32.08 24.31
CA ALA A 458 -28.59 -32.57 25.67
C ALA A 458 -29.19 -33.98 25.79
N LYS A 459 -28.43 -34.91 26.36
CA LYS A 459 -28.69 -36.36 26.38
C LYS A 459 -29.62 -36.82 27.52
N ASN A 460 -30.05 -35.94 28.43
CA ASN A 460 -30.94 -36.27 29.55
C ASN A 460 -32.09 -35.26 29.76
N ASN A 461 -33.25 -35.74 30.22
CA ASN A 461 -34.48 -34.93 30.34
C ASN A 461 -34.40 -33.80 31.39
N ASN A 462 -33.62 -33.96 32.47
CA ASN A 462 -33.47 -32.93 33.50
C ASN A 462 -32.57 -31.77 33.08
N GLU A 463 -31.54 -32.02 32.25
CA GLU A 463 -30.67 -30.98 31.69
C GLU A 463 -31.38 -30.14 30.64
N LYS A 464 -32.34 -30.72 29.89
CA LYS A 464 -33.19 -29.99 28.95
C LYS A 464 -34.08 -28.96 29.66
N ALA A 465 -34.57 -29.26 30.86
CA ALA A 465 -35.40 -28.33 31.63
C ALA A 465 -34.57 -27.14 32.16
N LEU A 466 -33.38 -27.41 32.68
CA LEU A 466 -32.45 -26.37 33.15
C LEU A 466 -31.98 -25.48 31.98
N LEU A 467 -31.63 -26.08 30.84
CA LEU A 467 -31.20 -25.35 29.65
C LEU A 467 -32.32 -24.47 29.08
N LYS A 468 -33.57 -24.96 29.06
CA LYS A 468 -34.73 -24.16 28.65
C LYS A 468 -34.94 -22.95 29.56
N LEU A 469 -34.71 -23.10 30.87
CA LEU A 469 -34.85 -22.02 31.83
C LEU A 469 -33.75 -20.96 31.67
N ILE A 470 -32.50 -21.38 31.43
CA ILE A 470 -31.39 -20.47 31.14
C ILE A 470 -31.61 -19.75 29.81
N ILE A 471 -32.03 -20.46 28.76
CA ILE A 471 -32.33 -19.86 27.45
C ILE A 471 -33.47 -18.84 27.58
N ALA A 472 -34.52 -19.14 28.35
CA ALA A 472 -35.62 -18.19 28.58
C ALA A 472 -35.15 -16.92 29.29
N PHE A 473 -34.26 -17.05 30.30
CA PHE A 473 -33.70 -15.92 31.02
C PHE A 473 -32.76 -15.09 30.13
N CYS A 474 -31.92 -15.74 29.33
CA CYS A 474 -31.06 -15.07 28.35
C CYS A 474 -31.87 -14.38 27.26
N MET A 475 -32.95 -14.99 26.75
CA MET A 475 -33.83 -14.34 25.77
C MET A 475 -34.55 -13.14 26.37
N ALA A 476 -35.06 -13.23 27.60
CA ALA A 476 -35.69 -12.09 28.28
C ALA A 476 -34.68 -10.94 28.50
N PHE A 477 -33.44 -11.26 28.87
CA PHE A 477 -32.37 -10.28 29.03
C PHE A 477 -31.95 -9.65 27.70
N CYS A 478 -31.82 -10.46 26.64
CA CYS A 478 -31.55 -9.96 25.29
C CYS A 478 -32.68 -9.07 24.76
N PHE A 479 -33.95 -9.43 24.99
CA PHE A 479 -35.08 -8.57 24.64
C PHE A 479 -35.11 -7.28 25.46
N GLY A 480 -34.78 -7.34 26.75
CA GLY A 480 -34.65 -6.15 27.60
C GLY A 480 -33.53 -5.23 27.11
N LEU A 481 -32.36 -5.77 26.79
CA LEU A 481 -31.25 -5.01 26.21
C LEU A 481 -31.62 -4.46 24.83
N LEU A 482 -32.27 -5.25 23.96
CA LEU A 482 -32.71 -4.80 22.64
C LEU A 482 -33.72 -3.66 22.78
N PHE A 483 -34.66 -3.76 23.72
CA PHE A 483 -35.65 -2.72 23.98
C PHE A 483 -35.00 -1.44 24.54
N ILE A 484 -34.05 -1.57 25.46
CA ILE A 484 -33.26 -0.43 25.97
C ILE A 484 -32.43 0.19 24.83
N LEU A 485 -31.82 -0.63 23.97
CA LEU A 485 -31.03 -0.19 22.83
C LEU A 485 -31.92 0.50 21.78
N LEU A 486 -33.12 -0.02 21.52
CA LEU A 486 -34.10 0.61 20.63
C LEU A 486 -34.62 1.93 21.21
N ILE A 487 -34.87 2.02 22.51
CA ILE A 487 -35.20 3.28 23.19
C ILE A 487 -34.01 4.25 23.07
N HIS A 488 -32.78 3.78 23.23
CA HIS A 488 -31.58 4.61 23.10
C HIS A 488 -31.30 5.05 21.66
N ILE A 489 -31.63 4.24 20.66
CA ILE A 489 -31.56 4.61 19.24
C ILE A 489 -32.69 5.59 18.88
N HIS A 490 -33.87 5.43 19.47
CA HIS A 490 -35.02 6.25 19.12
C HIS A 490 -35.06 7.60 19.87
N TYR A 491 -34.55 7.64 21.10
CA TYR A 491 -34.57 8.83 21.97
C TYR A 491 -33.17 9.32 22.41
N GLY A 492 -32.11 8.54 22.18
CA GLY A 492 -30.73 8.98 22.44
C GLY A 492 -30.18 9.80 21.28
N SER A 493 -29.29 10.74 21.57
CA SER A 493 -28.63 11.55 20.55
C SER A 493 -27.63 10.69 19.76
N ASN A 494 -27.77 10.66 18.43
CA ASN A 494 -26.86 9.96 17.53
C ASN A 494 -25.41 10.45 17.72
N GLN A 495 -24.50 9.57 18.16
CA GLN A 495 -23.06 9.88 18.35
C GLN A 495 -22.17 9.64 17.11
N LEU A 496 -22.73 9.26 15.96
CA LEU A 496 -22.03 9.27 14.67
C LEU A 496 -22.50 10.48 13.88
N VAL A 497 -21.83 11.62 14.07
CA VAL A 497 -21.97 12.74 13.15
C VAL A 497 -21.25 12.32 11.87
N LEU A 498 -22.00 12.07 10.79
CA LEU A 498 -21.38 11.93 9.47
C LEU A 498 -20.69 13.27 9.19
N HIS A 499 -19.38 13.25 8.90
CA HIS A 499 -18.65 14.43 8.48
C HIS A 499 -18.11 14.19 7.07
N GLY A 500 -18.59 14.97 6.12
CA GLY A 500 -18.12 14.94 4.74
C GLY A 500 -18.35 16.29 4.11
N ASN A 501 -17.44 16.76 3.27
CA ASN A 501 -17.56 18.08 2.66
C ASN A 501 -17.24 18.02 1.19
N VAL A 502 -17.95 18.86 0.44
CA VAL A 502 -17.72 19.06 -0.99
C VAL A 502 -17.74 20.56 -1.26
N ALA A 503 -16.67 21.05 -1.89
CA ALA A 503 -16.60 22.40 -2.41
C ALA A 503 -16.17 22.38 -3.87
N SER A 504 -16.94 23.05 -4.73
CA SER A 504 -16.70 23.16 -6.16
C SER A 504 -17.15 24.53 -6.68
N ASP A 505 -16.83 24.82 -7.94
CA ASP A 505 -17.10 26.10 -8.61
C ASP A 505 -18.57 26.36 -8.97
N ASN A 506 -19.44 25.38 -8.74
CA ASN A 506 -20.87 25.51 -8.95
C ASN A 506 -21.70 24.89 -7.83
N ASP A 507 -22.72 25.62 -7.38
CA ASP A 507 -23.68 25.20 -6.36
C ASP A 507 -24.26 23.80 -6.60
N GLN A 508 -24.79 23.56 -7.79
CA GLN A 508 -25.45 22.30 -8.14
C GLN A 508 -24.46 21.12 -8.18
N CYS A 509 -23.21 21.38 -8.56
CA CYS A 509 -22.18 20.34 -8.60
C CYS A 509 -21.69 19.95 -7.21
N SER A 510 -21.59 20.91 -6.29
CA SER A 510 -21.34 20.60 -4.88
C SER A 510 -22.51 19.85 -4.24
N GLN A 511 -23.74 20.19 -4.61
CA GLN A 511 -24.95 19.48 -4.17
C GLN A 511 -24.95 18.02 -4.64
N TYR A 512 -24.61 17.75 -5.91
CA TYR A 512 -24.51 16.37 -6.38
C TYR A 512 -23.37 15.59 -5.70
N GLY A 513 -22.23 16.23 -5.43
CA GLY A 513 -21.16 15.60 -4.66
C GLY A 513 -21.58 15.23 -3.24
N ILE A 514 -22.31 16.12 -2.53
CA ILE A 514 -22.77 15.81 -1.17
C ILE A 514 -23.85 14.72 -1.16
N ASP A 515 -24.70 14.68 -2.19
CA ASP A 515 -25.72 13.63 -2.32
C ASP A 515 -25.08 12.25 -2.58
N VAL A 516 -23.96 12.20 -3.31
CA VAL A 516 -23.15 10.99 -3.47
C VAL A 516 -22.55 10.51 -2.14
N LEU A 517 -22.09 11.44 -1.28
CA LEU A 517 -21.66 11.09 0.08
C LEU A 517 -22.82 10.54 0.91
N LYS A 518 -24.02 11.13 0.81
CA LYS A 518 -25.24 10.62 1.47
C LYS A 518 -25.64 9.23 1.00
N MET A 519 -25.35 8.88 -0.24
CA MET A 519 -25.59 7.54 -0.82
C MET A 519 -24.56 6.48 -0.36
N GLY A 520 -23.62 6.84 0.52
CA GLY A 520 -22.58 5.94 1.01
C GLY A 520 -21.30 5.91 0.16
N GLY A 521 -21.15 6.86 -0.77
CA GLY A 521 -19.91 7.08 -1.50
C GLY A 521 -18.84 7.73 -0.63
N ASN A 522 -17.60 7.71 -1.10
CA ASN A 522 -16.47 8.34 -0.41
C ASN A 522 -16.06 9.68 -1.04
N ALA A 523 -15.01 10.32 -0.51
CA ALA A 523 -14.55 11.62 -0.98
C ALA A 523 -14.15 11.60 -2.48
N VAL A 524 -13.62 10.48 -2.97
CA VAL A 524 -13.25 10.33 -4.38
C VAL A 524 -14.49 10.26 -5.27
N ASP A 525 -15.51 9.49 -4.89
CA ASP A 525 -16.79 9.41 -5.60
C ASP A 525 -17.43 10.80 -5.71
N ALA A 526 -17.49 11.53 -4.60
CA ALA A 526 -18.03 12.88 -4.55
C ALA A 526 -17.25 13.87 -5.43
N ALA A 527 -15.92 13.79 -5.43
CA ALA A 527 -15.06 14.65 -6.25
C ALA A 527 -15.26 14.37 -7.75
N ILE A 528 -15.38 13.09 -8.14
CA ILE A 528 -15.63 12.67 -9.52
C ILE A 528 -16.98 13.20 -10.01
N THR A 529 -18.04 13.03 -9.22
CA THR A 529 -19.38 13.54 -9.58
C THR A 529 -19.40 15.05 -9.70
N ALA A 530 -18.77 15.78 -8.77
CA ALA A 530 -18.66 17.23 -8.84
C ALA A 530 -17.87 17.68 -10.08
N ALA A 531 -16.75 17.01 -10.42
CA ALA A 531 -15.96 17.31 -11.61
C ALA A 531 -16.73 17.02 -12.91
N LEU A 532 -17.44 15.89 -13.00
CA LEU A 532 -18.30 15.55 -14.15
C LEU A 532 -19.46 16.55 -14.29
N CYS A 533 -20.07 16.98 -13.19
CA CYS A 533 -21.10 18.02 -13.22
C CYS A 533 -20.54 19.35 -13.74
N ASN A 534 -19.38 19.76 -13.23
CA ASN A 534 -18.66 20.96 -13.67
C ASN A 534 -18.36 20.92 -15.17
N SER A 535 -18.05 19.73 -15.72
CA SER A 535 -17.81 19.53 -17.15
C SER A 535 -19.04 19.78 -18.04
N VAL A 536 -20.25 19.81 -17.47
CA VAL A 536 -21.52 20.07 -18.18
C VAL A 536 -21.98 21.51 -18.02
N ILE A 537 -21.86 22.09 -16.82
CA ILE A 537 -22.34 23.44 -16.54
C ILE A 537 -21.32 24.54 -16.87
N LEU A 538 -20.03 24.28 -16.66
CA LEU A 538 -18.93 25.20 -16.93
C LEU A 538 -18.10 24.73 -18.14
N LEU A 539 -18.79 24.37 -19.23
CA LEU A 539 -18.22 23.87 -20.50
C LEU A 539 -17.13 24.76 -21.11
N HIS A 540 -17.16 26.06 -20.81
CA HIS A 540 -16.19 27.04 -21.29
C HIS A 540 -14.84 26.96 -20.54
N LEU A 541 -14.74 26.24 -19.42
CA LEU A 541 -13.53 26.14 -18.59
C LEU A 541 -12.98 24.72 -18.51
N SER A 542 -13.86 23.72 -18.32
CA SER A 542 -13.50 22.30 -18.25
C SER A 542 -14.53 21.44 -18.98
N GLY A 543 -14.14 20.21 -19.34
CA GLY A 543 -14.97 19.36 -20.19
C GLY A 543 -14.38 17.98 -20.43
N LEU A 544 -15.15 17.11 -21.10
CA LEU A 544 -14.69 15.78 -21.53
C LEU A 544 -13.47 15.83 -22.45
N GLY A 545 -13.32 16.92 -23.22
CA GLY A 545 -12.14 17.19 -24.05
C GLY A 545 -10.96 17.81 -23.29
N GLY A 546 -11.05 17.93 -21.97
CA GLY A 546 -10.06 18.55 -21.10
C GLY A 546 -9.02 17.60 -20.52
N ASN A 547 -8.27 18.13 -19.56
CA ASN A 547 -7.18 17.43 -18.88
C ASN A 547 -6.97 18.01 -17.47
N GLY A 548 -6.06 17.44 -16.69
CA GLY A 548 -5.84 17.92 -15.34
C GLY A 548 -5.02 17.01 -14.44
N VAL A 549 -5.14 17.26 -13.13
CA VAL A 549 -4.43 16.54 -12.08
C VAL A 549 -5.35 16.35 -10.87
N MET A 550 -5.22 15.20 -10.22
CA MET A 550 -5.94 14.89 -8.98
C MET A 550 -4.94 14.41 -7.94
N VAL A 551 -5.06 14.92 -6.71
CA VAL A 551 -4.34 14.39 -5.56
C VAL A 551 -5.35 13.69 -4.65
N VAL A 552 -5.05 12.44 -4.32
CA VAL A 552 -5.76 11.65 -3.33
C VAL A 552 -4.79 11.34 -2.20
N TYR A 553 -5.13 11.74 -0.99
CA TYR A 553 -4.31 11.53 0.20
C TYR A 553 -5.15 10.92 1.32
N ASP A 554 -4.76 9.73 1.75
CA ASP A 554 -5.34 9.07 2.92
C ASP A 554 -4.53 9.51 4.14
N HIS A 555 -5.16 10.34 4.99
CA HIS A 555 -4.50 10.88 6.16
C HIS A 555 -4.27 9.82 7.25
N ARG A 556 -5.11 8.77 7.32
CA ARG A 556 -4.99 7.71 8.33
C ARG A 556 -3.79 6.81 8.06
N THR A 557 -3.54 6.50 6.80
CA THR A 557 -2.37 5.69 6.40
C THR A 557 -1.14 6.52 6.08
N GLY A 558 -1.31 7.83 5.84
CA GLY A 558 -0.23 8.73 5.42
C GLY A 558 0.24 8.45 4.00
N ILE A 559 -0.59 7.83 3.15
CA ILE A 559 -0.27 7.49 1.75
C ILE A 559 -1.01 8.45 0.82
N GLY A 560 -0.31 8.99 -0.18
CA GLY A 560 -0.92 9.85 -1.18
C GLY A 560 -0.38 9.64 -2.58
N ASN A 561 -1.27 9.75 -3.56
CA ASN A 561 -0.95 9.61 -4.97
C ASN A 561 -1.46 10.82 -5.77
N THR A 562 -0.66 11.23 -6.74
CA THR A 562 -1.02 12.14 -7.82
C THR A 562 -1.47 11.31 -9.02
N ILE A 563 -2.71 11.52 -9.46
CA ILE A 563 -3.25 11.00 -10.71
C ILE A 563 -3.10 12.13 -11.74
N ASP A 564 -2.11 11.98 -12.61
CA ASP A 564 -1.78 12.93 -13.66
C ASP A 564 -2.47 12.50 -14.96
N PHE A 565 -3.50 13.24 -15.33
CA PHE A 565 -4.27 13.06 -16.55
C PHE A 565 -4.15 14.29 -17.46
N ARG A 566 -2.96 14.92 -17.48
CA ARG A 566 -2.62 15.99 -18.43
C ARG A 566 -2.63 15.49 -19.87
N ALA A 567 -2.87 16.39 -20.82
CA ALA A 567 -2.92 16.03 -22.22
C ALA A 567 -1.54 15.56 -22.72
N THR A 568 -1.54 14.61 -23.66
CA THR A 568 -0.33 14.14 -24.35
C THR A 568 -0.29 14.67 -25.79
N PRO A 569 0.90 14.92 -26.36
CA PRO A 569 1.05 15.21 -27.78
C PRO A 569 0.53 14.04 -28.63
N SER A 570 0.01 14.32 -29.82
CA SER A 570 -0.39 13.27 -30.78
C SER A 570 -0.04 13.64 -32.23
N SER A 571 -0.28 14.90 -32.60
CA SER A 571 0.05 15.47 -33.91
C SER A 571 0.77 16.82 -33.73
N HIS A 572 1.05 17.54 -34.83
CA HIS A 572 1.60 18.91 -34.77
C HIS A 572 0.52 19.97 -34.46
N ASN A 573 -0.65 19.56 -33.98
CA ASN A 573 -1.74 20.45 -33.61
C ASN A 573 -1.63 20.94 -32.16
N ILE A 574 -2.35 22.03 -31.90
CA ILE A 574 -2.47 22.68 -30.59
C ILE A 574 -3.30 21.83 -29.58
N THR A 575 -4.12 20.90 -30.07
CA THR A 575 -4.95 20.01 -29.23
C THR A 575 -4.17 18.78 -28.82
N GLY A 576 -4.09 18.52 -27.51
CA GLY A 576 -3.55 17.26 -26.97
C GLY A 576 -4.64 16.23 -26.70
N VAL A 577 -4.25 14.96 -26.55
CA VAL A 577 -5.19 13.87 -26.25
C VAL A 577 -5.88 14.13 -24.90
N PRO A 578 -7.22 14.21 -24.85
CA PRO A 578 -7.96 14.48 -23.61
C PRO A 578 -7.77 13.40 -22.55
N GLY A 579 -7.43 13.82 -21.33
CA GLY A 579 -7.18 12.91 -20.22
C GLY A 579 -8.26 12.88 -19.15
N PHE A 580 -9.16 13.86 -19.15
CA PHE A 580 -10.16 14.09 -18.10
C PHE A 580 -10.89 12.80 -17.70
N LEU A 581 -11.51 12.13 -18.67
CA LEU A 581 -12.32 10.95 -18.39
C LEU A 581 -11.49 9.75 -17.90
N ALA A 582 -10.33 9.50 -18.51
CA ALA A 582 -9.44 8.41 -18.10
C ALA A 582 -8.92 8.59 -16.67
N GLY A 583 -8.62 9.84 -16.27
CA GLY A 583 -8.19 10.17 -14.90
C GLY A 583 -9.28 9.88 -13.87
N LEU A 584 -10.50 10.37 -14.11
CA LEU A 584 -11.64 10.16 -13.21
C LEU A 584 -12.05 8.68 -13.13
N PHE A 585 -12.08 7.98 -14.26
CA PHE A 585 -12.41 6.55 -14.28
C PHE A 585 -11.36 5.72 -13.53
N TYR A 586 -10.06 6.01 -13.71
CA TYR A 586 -9.02 5.37 -12.92
C TYR A 586 -9.20 5.61 -11.42
N ALA A 587 -9.56 6.84 -11.01
CA ALA A 587 -9.80 7.17 -9.62
C ALA A 587 -10.99 6.39 -9.03
N ASN A 588 -12.11 6.26 -9.76
CA ASN A 588 -13.25 5.44 -9.33
C ASN A 588 -12.88 3.96 -9.20
N VAL A 589 -12.22 3.37 -10.20
CA VAL A 589 -11.81 1.95 -10.14
C VAL A 589 -10.83 1.67 -8.99
N LYS A 590 -9.96 2.63 -8.68
CA LYS A 590 -8.91 2.47 -7.67
C LYS A 590 -9.38 2.74 -6.25
N TYR A 591 -10.19 3.77 -6.07
CA TYR A 591 -10.55 4.31 -4.75
C TYR A 591 -12.05 4.44 -4.52
N GLY A 592 -12.89 4.44 -5.56
CA GLY A 592 -14.33 4.63 -5.43
C GLY A 592 -15.05 3.47 -4.74
N LEU A 593 -16.18 3.78 -4.10
CA LEU A 593 -17.07 2.79 -3.47
C LEU A 593 -18.35 2.58 -4.28
N LEU A 594 -18.78 3.58 -5.05
CA LEU A 594 -20.00 3.51 -5.84
C LEU A 594 -19.74 3.14 -7.30
N PRO A 595 -20.71 2.49 -7.99
CA PRO A 595 -20.61 2.17 -9.41
C PRO A 595 -20.43 3.43 -10.27
N TRP A 596 -19.60 3.35 -11.30
CA TRP A 596 -19.34 4.45 -12.25
C TRP A 596 -20.61 5.11 -12.78
N LYS A 597 -21.61 4.29 -13.16
CA LYS A 597 -22.92 4.75 -13.65
C LYS A 597 -23.59 5.73 -12.67
N THR A 598 -23.54 5.44 -11.38
CA THR A 598 -24.11 6.28 -10.31
C THR A 598 -23.43 7.66 -10.27
N LEU A 599 -22.13 7.74 -10.57
CA LEU A 599 -21.38 8.99 -10.52
C LEU A 599 -21.63 9.90 -11.73
N VAL A 600 -21.98 9.32 -12.88
CA VAL A 600 -22.24 10.03 -14.15
C VAL A 600 -23.70 10.46 -14.30
N GLU A 601 -24.64 9.73 -13.70
CA GLU A 601 -26.08 9.98 -13.82
C GLU A 601 -26.52 11.42 -13.46
N PRO A 602 -25.95 12.07 -12.41
CA PRO A 602 -26.27 13.47 -12.11
C PRO A 602 -25.94 14.43 -13.26
N SER A 603 -24.82 14.20 -13.95
CA SER A 603 -24.41 14.99 -15.12
C SER A 603 -25.32 14.76 -16.33
N ILE A 604 -25.81 13.53 -16.53
CA ILE A 604 -26.79 13.22 -17.58
C ILE A 604 -28.11 13.95 -17.29
N THR A 605 -28.55 13.92 -16.04
CA THR A 605 -29.78 14.59 -15.60
C THR A 605 -29.68 16.09 -15.82
N LEU A 606 -28.57 16.71 -15.39
CA LEU A 606 -28.29 18.12 -15.63
C LEU A 606 -28.27 18.47 -17.12
N ALA A 607 -27.61 17.65 -17.94
CA ALA A 607 -27.55 17.85 -19.38
C ALA A 607 -28.94 17.78 -20.04
N LYS A 608 -29.85 16.91 -19.55
CA LYS A 608 -31.24 16.79 -20.02
C LYS A 608 -32.11 17.98 -19.58
N THR A 609 -31.93 18.47 -18.35
CA THR A 609 -32.70 19.63 -17.85
C THR A 609 -32.21 20.95 -18.45
N GLY A 610 -30.95 21.02 -18.86
CA GLY A 610 -30.29 22.23 -19.34
C GLY A 610 -29.48 22.92 -18.24
N ILE A 611 -28.66 23.88 -18.64
CA ILE A 611 -27.74 24.63 -17.77
C ILE A 611 -28.20 26.07 -17.64
N THR A 612 -27.94 26.70 -16.49
CA THR A 612 -28.28 28.10 -16.24
C THR A 612 -27.21 29.02 -16.82
N VAL A 613 -27.64 30.10 -17.48
CA VAL A 613 -26.73 31.13 -18.01
C VAL A 613 -26.19 31.96 -16.84
N THR A 614 -24.89 31.84 -16.58
CA THR A 614 -24.19 32.57 -15.51
C THR A 614 -23.50 33.83 -16.04
N GLU A 615 -23.20 34.77 -15.14
CA GLU A 615 -22.45 35.99 -15.46
C GLU A 615 -21.07 35.64 -16.03
N SER A 616 -20.35 34.72 -15.39
CA SER A 616 -19.04 34.22 -15.87
C SER A 616 -19.08 33.69 -17.30
N LEU A 617 -20.16 33.00 -17.70
CA LEU A 617 -20.30 32.47 -19.05
C LEU A 617 -20.55 33.59 -20.08
N LEU A 618 -21.39 34.56 -19.74
CA LEU A 618 -21.65 35.72 -20.60
C LEU A 618 -20.40 36.61 -20.75
N GLU A 619 -19.66 36.84 -19.68
CA GLU A 619 -18.38 37.55 -19.72
C GLU A 619 -17.35 36.82 -20.57
N ALA A 620 -17.20 35.51 -20.39
CA ALA A 620 -16.32 34.65 -21.18
C ALA A 620 -16.62 34.74 -22.68
N ILE A 621 -17.90 34.86 -23.04
CA ILE A 621 -18.34 35.05 -24.44
C ILE A 621 -18.04 36.47 -24.94
N ASN A 622 -18.32 37.50 -24.13
CA ASN A 622 -18.13 38.89 -24.51
C ASN A 622 -16.65 39.26 -24.70
N GLN A 623 -15.77 38.75 -23.83
CA GLN A 623 -14.33 38.99 -23.89
C GLN A 623 -13.67 38.28 -25.08
N ASN A 624 -14.12 37.06 -25.39
CA ASN A 624 -13.62 36.28 -26.51
C ASN A 624 -14.42 36.55 -27.78
N THR A 625 -14.59 37.83 -28.14
CA THR A 625 -15.44 38.28 -29.28
C THR A 625 -15.46 37.26 -30.41
N THR A 626 -16.67 36.90 -30.83
CA THR A 626 -17.09 35.93 -31.87
C THR A 626 -16.29 35.93 -33.19
N LYS A 627 -15.36 36.88 -33.37
CA LYS A 627 -14.42 37.02 -34.48
C LYS A 627 -13.31 35.97 -34.53
N LEU A 628 -12.99 35.28 -33.41
CA LEU A 628 -11.90 34.28 -33.33
C LEU A 628 -12.37 32.81 -33.32
N ILE A 629 -13.67 32.57 -33.33
CA ILE A 629 -14.24 31.22 -33.33
C ILE A 629 -14.58 30.89 -34.78
N GLU A 630 -13.97 29.86 -35.35
CA GLU A 630 -14.25 29.42 -36.72
C GLU A 630 -15.34 28.34 -36.77
N ASP A 631 -15.44 27.50 -35.72
CA ASP A 631 -16.38 26.38 -35.64
C ASP A 631 -17.85 26.85 -35.58
N GLU A 632 -18.64 26.45 -36.57
CA GLU A 632 -20.04 26.87 -36.72
C GLU A 632 -20.95 26.32 -35.60
N ASN A 633 -20.67 25.12 -35.07
CA ASN A 633 -21.48 24.54 -33.99
C ASN A 633 -21.28 25.34 -32.70
N LEU A 634 -20.03 25.70 -32.40
CA LEU A 634 -19.70 26.52 -31.25
C LEU A 634 -20.27 27.93 -31.39
N LYS A 635 -20.16 28.56 -32.58
CA LYS A 635 -20.80 29.86 -32.86
C LYS A 635 -22.29 29.82 -32.61
N HIS A 636 -22.98 28.80 -33.13
CA HIS A 636 -24.42 28.64 -32.96
C HIS A 636 -24.78 28.50 -31.48
N TRP A 637 -24.09 27.63 -30.73
CA TRP A 637 -24.36 27.46 -29.31
C TRP A 637 -24.10 28.76 -28.52
N ILE A 638 -22.97 29.43 -28.77
CA ILE A 638 -22.64 30.72 -28.14
C ILE A 638 -23.69 31.79 -28.46
N SER A 639 -24.16 31.89 -29.71
CA SER A 639 -25.22 32.84 -30.06
C SER A 639 -26.53 32.57 -29.32
N THR A 640 -26.84 31.29 -29.04
CA THR A 640 -27.99 30.90 -28.22
C THR A 640 -27.83 31.39 -26.78
N VAL A 641 -26.62 31.27 -26.23
CA VAL A 641 -26.28 31.75 -24.89
C VAL A 641 -26.33 33.28 -24.82
N SER A 642 -25.71 33.99 -25.78
CA SER A 642 -25.67 35.46 -25.82
C SER A 642 -27.05 36.11 -25.96
N ASN A 643 -27.98 35.43 -26.64
CA ASN A 643 -29.35 35.91 -26.81
C ASN A 643 -30.27 35.56 -25.62
N SER A 644 -29.75 34.85 -24.62
CA SER A 644 -30.50 34.46 -23.41
C SER A 644 -30.24 35.44 -22.27
N SER A 645 -31.22 35.56 -21.36
CA SER A 645 -31.05 36.39 -20.16
C SER A 645 -30.24 35.67 -19.06
N LEU A 646 -29.62 36.45 -18.17
CA LEU A 646 -28.96 35.92 -16.97
C LEU A 646 -29.95 35.04 -16.18
N GLY A 647 -29.53 33.84 -15.80
CA GLY A 647 -30.36 32.86 -15.07
C GLY A 647 -31.30 32.03 -15.94
N GLN A 648 -31.43 32.32 -17.24
CA GLN A 648 -32.22 31.50 -18.16
C GLN A 648 -31.61 30.09 -18.31
N ILE A 649 -32.46 29.06 -18.42
CA ILE A 649 -32.02 27.69 -18.69
C ILE A 649 -31.88 27.49 -20.19
N ILE A 650 -30.70 27.03 -20.62
CA ILE A 650 -30.38 26.72 -22.01
C ILE A 650 -30.01 25.25 -22.17
N LYS A 651 -30.19 24.71 -23.37
CA LYS A 651 -29.75 23.35 -23.68
C LYS A 651 -28.23 23.29 -23.83
N VAL A 652 -27.67 22.17 -23.38
CA VAL A 652 -26.26 21.83 -23.63
C VAL A 652 -26.01 21.62 -25.14
N PRO A 653 -24.75 21.64 -25.59
CA PRO A 653 -24.41 21.32 -26.97
C PRO A 653 -24.98 19.98 -27.44
N ASN A 654 -25.38 19.94 -28.71
CA ASN A 654 -25.90 18.72 -29.33
C ASN A 654 -24.87 17.59 -29.26
N GLY A 655 -25.32 16.37 -28.99
CA GLY A 655 -24.46 15.20 -28.84
C GLY A 655 -24.03 14.92 -27.40
N LEU A 656 -23.90 15.93 -26.54
CA LEU A 656 -23.33 15.75 -25.19
C LEU A 656 -24.12 14.75 -24.33
N ILE A 657 -25.46 14.79 -24.38
CA ILE A 657 -26.32 13.85 -23.64
C ILE A 657 -26.07 12.41 -24.09
N LYS A 658 -25.94 12.18 -25.40
CA LYS A 658 -25.67 10.85 -25.96
C LYS A 658 -24.29 10.36 -25.51
N THR A 659 -23.29 11.24 -25.57
CA THR A 659 -21.92 10.95 -25.13
C THR A 659 -21.87 10.60 -23.64
N LEU A 660 -22.49 11.39 -22.76
CA LEU A 660 -22.56 11.10 -21.33
C LEU A 660 -23.30 9.79 -21.04
N THR A 661 -24.38 9.50 -21.79
CA THR A 661 -25.12 8.23 -21.66
C THR A 661 -24.25 7.05 -22.08
N SER A 662 -23.49 7.17 -23.17
CA SER A 662 -22.54 6.15 -23.62
C SER A 662 -21.44 5.91 -22.58
N ILE A 663 -20.86 6.99 -22.04
CA ILE A 663 -19.85 6.95 -20.97
C ILE A 663 -20.38 6.27 -19.70
N SER A 664 -21.63 6.52 -19.34
CA SER A 664 -22.28 5.96 -18.16
C SER A 664 -22.49 4.44 -18.28
N LEU A 665 -22.82 3.95 -19.49
CA LEU A 665 -23.08 2.54 -19.76
C LEU A 665 -21.81 1.72 -20.05
N HIS A 666 -20.90 2.25 -20.87
CA HIS A 666 -19.75 1.51 -21.41
C HIS A 666 -18.40 1.98 -20.86
N GLY A 667 -18.38 3.00 -20.00
CA GLY A 667 -17.16 3.59 -19.47
C GLY A 667 -16.35 4.38 -20.53
N PRO A 668 -15.07 4.68 -20.26
CA PRO A 668 -14.25 5.53 -21.13
C PRO A 668 -13.83 4.86 -22.45
N ILE A 669 -13.85 3.53 -22.55
CA ILE A 669 -13.31 2.81 -23.72
C ILE A 669 -14.07 3.20 -24.99
N GLU A 670 -15.41 3.18 -24.94
CA GLU A 670 -16.21 3.54 -26.11
C GLU A 670 -16.06 5.03 -26.45
N PHE A 671 -15.92 5.90 -25.44
CA PHE A 671 -15.63 7.32 -25.64
C PHE A 671 -14.32 7.56 -26.39
N TYR A 672 -13.23 6.89 -26.01
CA TYR A 672 -11.94 7.04 -26.69
C TYR A 672 -11.96 6.43 -28.10
N LYS A 673 -12.73 5.36 -28.30
CA LYS A 673 -12.93 4.78 -29.63
C LYS A 673 -13.70 5.72 -30.56
N GLU A 674 -14.86 6.25 -30.13
CA GLU A 674 -15.62 7.25 -30.88
C GLU A 674 -14.78 8.50 -31.17
N MET A 675 -14.01 8.97 -30.18
CA MET A 675 -13.08 10.09 -30.34
C MET A 675 -12.00 9.80 -31.40
N SER A 676 -11.43 8.58 -31.41
CA SER A 676 -10.39 8.20 -32.37
C SER A 676 -10.90 8.21 -33.81
N GLU A 677 -12.16 7.88 -34.03
CA GLU A 677 -12.80 7.91 -35.35
C GLU A 677 -13.21 9.32 -35.76
N GLU A 678 -13.82 10.07 -34.83
CA GLU A 678 -14.29 11.45 -35.06
C GLU A 678 -13.13 12.41 -35.33
N LEU A 679 -12.05 12.32 -34.54
CA LEU A 679 -10.95 13.27 -34.54
C LEU A 679 -9.70 12.78 -35.27
N LYS A 680 -9.82 11.75 -36.13
CA LYS A 680 -8.68 11.15 -36.87
C LYS A 680 -7.83 12.13 -37.68
N LEU A 681 -8.38 13.28 -38.07
CA LEU A 681 -7.67 14.34 -38.78
C LEU A 681 -6.88 15.27 -37.84
N MET A 682 -7.27 15.34 -36.57
CA MET A 682 -6.67 16.20 -35.54
C MET A 682 -5.73 15.44 -34.62
N LEU A 683 -6.09 14.21 -34.23
CA LEU A 683 -5.38 13.32 -33.32
C LEU A 683 -5.16 11.97 -34.02
N LYS A 684 -4.01 11.34 -33.79
CA LYS A 684 -3.75 9.99 -34.31
C LYS A 684 -4.59 8.98 -33.52
N PRO A 685 -5.32 8.07 -34.20
CA PRO A 685 -6.16 7.08 -33.52
C PRO A 685 -5.41 6.25 -32.48
N ASP A 686 -4.18 5.83 -32.79
CA ASP A 686 -3.35 5.01 -31.89
C ASP A 686 -2.99 5.75 -30.59
N ASP A 687 -2.73 7.06 -30.64
CA ASP A 687 -2.40 7.87 -29.46
C ASP A 687 -3.62 8.05 -28.56
N VAL A 688 -4.82 8.19 -29.16
CA VAL A 688 -6.09 8.28 -28.44
C VAL A 688 -6.40 6.96 -27.73
N MET A 689 -6.28 5.82 -28.45
CA MET A 689 -6.59 4.50 -27.92
C MET A 689 -5.58 3.99 -26.89
N SER A 690 -4.32 4.44 -26.97
CA SER A 690 -3.25 4.05 -26.02
C SER A 690 -3.14 4.96 -24.80
N TYR A 691 -3.91 6.05 -24.73
CA TYR A 691 -3.85 7.01 -23.64
C TYR A 691 -4.15 6.40 -22.27
N LYS A 692 -3.32 6.71 -21.27
CA LYS A 692 -3.52 6.31 -19.87
C LYS A 692 -3.07 7.43 -18.94
N PRO A 693 -3.68 7.62 -17.74
CA PRO A 693 -3.15 8.54 -16.74
C PRO A 693 -1.83 8.02 -16.13
N LEU A 694 -0.98 8.92 -15.67
CA LEU A 694 0.23 8.59 -14.91
C LEU A 694 -0.03 8.67 -13.41
N ILE A 695 0.50 7.71 -12.66
CA ILE A 695 0.35 7.66 -11.21
C ILE A 695 1.71 7.91 -10.58
N LEU A 696 1.81 9.02 -9.84
CA LEU A 696 3.04 9.48 -9.22
C LEU A 696 2.82 9.65 -7.71
N PRO A 697 3.83 9.43 -6.86
CA PRO A 697 3.70 9.73 -5.44
C PRO A 697 3.49 11.24 -5.24
N VAL A 698 2.79 11.65 -4.19
CA VAL A 698 2.70 13.07 -3.80
C VAL A 698 4.06 13.59 -3.34
N LEU A 699 4.31 14.88 -3.57
CA LEU A 699 5.46 15.58 -2.99
C LEU A 699 5.11 16.10 -1.60
N ARG A 700 6.11 16.19 -0.72
CA ARG A 700 5.95 16.62 0.67
C ARG A 700 7.04 17.59 1.05
N GLN A 701 6.68 18.64 1.78
CA GLN A 701 7.64 19.56 2.37
C GLN A 701 7.09 20.14 3.66
N LYS A 702 7.95 20.27 4.68
CA LYS A 702 7.59 20.99 5.89
C LYS A 702 7.68 22.50 5.64
N TYR A 703 6.65 23.23 6.02
CA TYR A 703 6.63 24.70 6.02
C TYR A 703 5.86 25.17 7.25
N MET A 704 6.48 26.03 8.07
CA MET A 704 5.99 26.33 9.43
C MET A 704 5.75 25.03 10.23
N ASN A 705 4.64 24.92 10.94
CA ASN A 705 4.18 23.73 11.65
C ASN A 705 3.34 22.77 10.77
N TYR A 706 3.31 22.95 9.45
CA TYR A 706 2.53 22.13 8.52
C TYR A 706 3.41 21.26 7.61
N CYS A 707 2.89 20.09 7.25
CA CYS A 707 3.35 19.27 6.14
C CYS A 707 2.50 19.62 4.92
N ILE A 708 3.14 20.24 3.92
CA ILE A 708 2.53 20.59 2.64
C ILE A 708 2.67 19.40 1.70
N ILE A 709 1.54 18.91 1.20
CA ILE A 709 1.40 17.76 0.30
C ILE A 709 0.84 18.28 -1.02
N THR A 710 1.50 17.98 -2.13
CA THR A 710 1.13 18.50 -3.46
C THR A 710 1.49 17.52 -4.58
N SER A 711 1.14 17.87 -5.82
CA SER A 711 1.38 17.05 -7.01
C SER A 711 2.85 16.98 -7.43
N ASN A 712 3.18 15.99 -8.25
CA ASN A 712 4.55 15.68 -8.67
C ASN A 712 4.97 16.41 -9.97
N LYS A 713 6.09 16.00 -10.57
CA LYS A 713 6.76 16.60 -11.73
C LYS A 713 5.80 16.96 -12.88
N GLY A 714 6.04 18.11 -13.50
CA GLY A 714 5.26 18.64 -14.61
C GLY A 714 3.99 19.41 -14.20
N THR A 715 3.72 19.57 -12.91
CA THR A 715 2.61 20.36 -12.37
C THR A 715 3.11 21.56 -11.57
N GLY A 716 2.21 22.34 -10.96
CA GLY A 716 2.57 23.45 -10.07
C GLY A 716 3.27 23.03 -8.77
N GLY A 717 3.16 21.78 -8.34
CA GLY A 717 3.68 21.29 -7.05
C GLY A 717 5.18 21.54 -6.83
N PRO A 718 6.08 21.10 -7.74
CA PRO A 718 7.51 21.41 -7.64
C PRO A 718 7.83 22.91 -7.60
N ILE A 719 7.02 23.75 -8.26
CA ILE A 719 7.20 25.21 -8.26
C ILE A 719 6.84 25.76 -6.88
N LEU A 720 5.69 25.35 -6.32
CA LEU A 720 5.28 25.70 -4.94
C LEU A 720 6.40 25.36 -3.95
N LEU A 721 6.93 24.14 -4.00
CA LEU A 721 7.98 23.70 -3.08
C LEU A 721 9.26 24.54 -3.18
N LYS A 722 9.66 24.92 -4.41
CA LYS A 722 10.79 25.85 -4.64
C LYS A 722 10.52 27.23 -4.04
N VAL A 723 9.31 27.77 -4.21
CA VAL A 723 8.92 29.08 -3.66
C VAL A 723 8.92 29.03 -2.12
N LEU A 724 8.32 28.01 -1.52
CA LEU A 724 8.31 27.83 -0.06
C LEU A 724 9.73 27.69 0.51
N ASN A 725 10.63 26.98 -0.19
CA ASN A 725 12.04 26.89 0.22
C ASN A 725 12.78 28.23 0.14
N LYS A 726 12.56 29.02 -0.92
CA LYS A 726 13.13 30.37 -1.03
C LYS A 726 12.64 31.25 0.12
N MET A 727 11.36 31.21 0.44
CA MET A 727 10.78 32.00 1.52
C MET A 727 11.22 31.58 2.93
N ASN A 728 11.45 30.28 3.16
CA ASN A 728 11.94 29.82 4.47
C ASN A 728 13.36 30.33 4.79
N ASN A 729 14.13 30.70 3.76
CA ASN A 729 15.50 31.20 3.88
C ASN A 729 15.57 32.74 3.99
N THR A 730 14.47 33.47 3.77
CA THR A 730 14.44 34.93 3.84
C THR A 730 13.87 35.43 5.18
N ASN A 731 14.76 35.81 6.11
CA ASN A 731 14.39 36.49 7.35
C ASN A 731 14.01 37.96 7.08
N THR A 732 12.82 38.27 6.54
CA THR A 732 12.46 39.69 6.35
C THR A 732 10.98 40.02 6.41
N TYR A 733 10.71 41.15 7.08
CA TYR A 733 9.48 41.93 7.22
C TYR A 733 8.68 42.25 5.91
N PHE A 734 9.05 41.68 4.77
CA PHE A 734 8.48 41.96 3.45
C PHE A 734 8.17 40.66 2.68
N GLU A 735 7.32 39.81 3.26
CA GLU A 735 6.94 38.51 2.69
C GLU A 735 6.30 38.64 1.30
N ASP A 736 5.42 39.63 1.10
CA ASP A 736 4.78 39.85 -0.21
C ASP A 736 5.82 40.16 -1.30
N LEU A 737 6.89 40.88 -0.95
CA LEU A 737 7.99 41.17 -1.87
C LEU A 737 8.86 39.93 -2.15
N SER A 738 9.11 39.11 -1.13
CA SER A 738 9.82 37.84 -1.26
C SER A 738 9.05 36.87 -2.17
N LEU A 739 7.72 36.82 -2.03
CA LEU A 739 6.82 36.06 -2.88
C LEU A 739 6.86 36.58 -4.33
N LEU A 740 6.78 37.91 -4.49
CA LEU A 740 6.83 38.61 -5.77
C LEU A 740 8.15 38.36 -6.52
N ASN A 741 9.28 38.45 -5.83
CA ASN A 741 10.59 38.12 -6.39
C ASN A 741 10.75 36.62 -6.69
N SER A 742 10.12 35.75 -5.90
CA SER A 742 10.18 34.29 -6.12
C SER A 742 9.48 33.88 -7.42
N PHE A 743 8.44 34.59 -7.83
CA PHE A 743 7.73 34.37 -9.09
C PHE A 743 8.30 35.14 -10.28
N LYS A 744 9.05 36.24 -10.05
CA LYS A 744 9.69 37.02 -11.12
C LYS A 744 10.59 36.17 -12.04
N ASP A 745 11.29 35.20 -11.47
CA ASP A 745 12.18 34.28 -12.20
C ASP A 745 11.43 33.32 -13.14
N LEU A 746 10.10 33.19 -13.03
CA LEU A 746 9.31 32.31 -13.89
C LEU A 746 9.05 32.89 -15.28
N GLY A 747 9.26 34.21 -15.48
CA GLY A 747 9.19 34.91 -16.78
C GLY A 747 7.83 34.77 -17.47
N ASP A 748 6.95 35.78 -17.38
CA ASP A 748 5.54 35.57 -17.74
C ASP A 748 4.88 36.69 -18.57
N ASN A 749 3.98 36.27 -19.45
CA ASN A 749 2.98 37.06 -20.16
C ASN A 749 1.60 36.68 -19.58
N TRP A 750 0.71 37.62 -19.26
CA TRP A 750 -0.63 37.43 -18.61
C TRP A 750 -1.60 36.36 -19.19
N ASP A 751 -1.19 35.41 -20.02
CA ASP A 751 -2.00 34.30 -20.48
C ASP A 751 -2.26 33.34 -19.29
N GLN A 752 -3.34 33.58 -18.53
CA GLN A 752 -3.76 32.79 -17.36
C GLN A 752 -4.14 31.35 -17.78
N ASN A 753 -3.74 30.37 -16.97
CA ASN A 753 -4.28 29.01 -17.06
C ASN A 753 -5.66 28.96 -16.40
N PHE A 754 -6.67 28.57 -17.18
CA PHE A 754 -8.02 28.44 -16.68
C PHE A 754 -8.30 26.98 -16.28
N GLY A 755 -8.97 26.80 -15.14
CA GLY A 755 -9.34 25.49 -14.66
C GLY A 755 -10.34 25.57 -13.51
N LEU A 756 -11.09 24.50 -13.35
CA LEU A 756 -12.05 24.27 -12.27
C LEU A 756 -11.41 23.39 -11.21
N GLN A 757 -11.74 23.68 -9.97
CA GLN A 757 -11.14 23.06 -8.80
C GLN A 757 -12.23 22.46 -7.90
N VAL A 758 -11.98 21.25 -7.42
CA VAL A 758 -12.87 20.56 -6.47
C VAL A 758 -12.05 20.13 -5.27
N SER A 759 -12.56 20.36 -4.06
CA SER A 759 -12.02 19.87 -2.80
C SER A 759 -13.06 19.05 -2.07
N THR A 760 -12.71 17.83 -1.66
CA THR A 760 -13.61 16.97 -0.87
C THR A 760 -12.89 16.26 0.27
N THR A 761 -13.66 15.93 1.30
CA THR A 761 -13.28 15.04 2.39
C THR A 761 -14.45 14.18 2.82
N ASP A 762 -14.17 13.02 3.41
CA ASP A 762 -15.18 12.12 3.96
C ASP A 762 -14.87 11.71 5.41
N VAL A 763 -15.70 10.80 5.92
CA VAL A 763 -15.59 10.19 7.25
C VAL A 763 -14.35 9.30 7.42
N PHE A 764 -13.69 8.94 6.33
CA PHE A 764 -12.48 8.10 6.33
C PHE A 764 -11.19 8.93 6.31
N ASP A 765 -11.29 10.26 6.38
CA ASP A 765 -10.17 11.18 6.25
C ASP A 765 -9.41 11.01 4.92
N LEU A 766 -10.17 10.74 3.86
CA LEU A 766 -9.66 10.76 2.49
C LEU A 766 -9.75 12.19 1.95
N TYR A 767 -8.61 12.80 1.70
CA TYR A 767 -8.50 14.17 1.21
C TYR A 767 -8.27 14.16 -0.29
N VAL A 768 -9.18 14.79 -1.01
CA VAL A 768 -9.17 14.76 -2.46
C VAL A 768 -9.25 16.18 -3.00
N THR A 769 -8.38 16.48 -3.95
CA THR A 769 -8.50 17.70 -4.75
C THR A 769 -8.27 17.39 -6.23
N ILE A 770 -9.17 17.89 -7.07
CA ILE A 770 -9.12 17.74 -8.53
C ILE A 770 -9.01 19.13 -9.14
N ILE A 771 -8.10 19.30 -10.09
CA ILE A 771 -8.03 20.48 -10.93
C ILE A 771 -8.10 20.03 -12.39
N SER A 772 -9.08 20.55 -13.12
CA SER A 772 -9.35 20.19 -14.51
C SER A 772 -9.58 21.43 -15.37
N GLY A 773 -9.14 21.40 -16.62
CA GLY A 773 -9.33 22.53 -17.52
C GLY A 773 -9.09 22.20 -18.99
N LEU A 774 -9.45 23.15 -19.85
CA LEU A 774 -9.25 23.11 -21.30
C LEU A 774 -7.94 23.79 -21.75
N GLY A 775 -7.25 24.49 -20.85
CA GLY A 775 -6.09 25.36 -21.16
C GLY A 775 -6.50 26.82 -21.09
N SER A 776 -7.19 27.31 -22.12
CA SER A 776 -7.86 28.62 -22.13
C SER A 776 -9.39 28.49 -22.04
N VAL A 777 -10.06 29.63 -21.86
CA VAL A 777 -11.52 29.72 -22.04
C VAL A 777 -11.89 29.25 -23.44
N PHE A 778 -12.86 28.33 -23.53
CA PHE A 778 -13.26 27.60 -24.73
C PHE A 778 -12.16 26.73 -25.39
N GLY A 779 -11.03 26.49 -24.72
CA GLY A 779 -9.95 25.62 -25.21
C GLY A 779 -9.51 25.97 -26.64
N SER A 780 -9.53 24.98 -27.53
CA SER A 780 -9.20 25.17 -28.96
C SER A 780 -10.31 25.82 -29.78
N ARG A 781 -11.46 26.15 -29.15
CA ARG A 781 -12.66 26.71 -29.79
C ARG A 781 -13.28 25.76 -30.83
N VAL A 782 -13.04 24.46 -30.70
CA VAL A 782 -13.64 23.41 -31.53
C VAL A 782 -14.63 22.63 -30.69
N LEU A 783 -15.90 22.62 -31.10
CA LEU A 783 -16.96 21.84 -30.49
C LEU A 783 -17.18 20.56 -31.32
N THR A 784 -16.95 19.40 -30.71
CA THR A 784 -17.11 18.10 -31.38
C THR A 784 -18.59 17.82 -31.69
N LYS A 785 -18.86 16.96 -32.68
CA LYS A 785 -20.21 16.43 -32.96
C LYS A 785 -20.76 15.66 -31.76
N SER A 786 -19.85 15.12 -30.94
CA SER A 786 -20.14 14.47 -29.66
C SER A 786 -20.43 15.46 -28.52
N GLY A 787 -20.41 16.77 -28.77
CA GLY A 787 -20.94 17.80 -27.88
C GLY A 787 -20.00 18.30 -26.78
N TYR A 788 -18.69 18.09 -26.90
CA TYR A 788 -17.70 18.60 -25.96
C TYR A 788 -16.64 19.47 -26.65
N ILE A 789 -16.05 20.41 -25.90
CA ILE A 789 -15.03 21.32 -26.40
C ILE A 789 -13.64 20.71 -26.22
N LEU A 790 -12.78 20.84 -27.24
CA LEU A 790 -11.40 20.34 -27.21
C LEU A 790 -10.46 21.32 -26.49
N ASN A 791 -9.45 20.76 -25.84
CA ASN A 791 -8.40 21.54 -25.18
C ASN A 791 -7.41 22.16 -26.19
N ASN A 792 -6.72 23.22 -25.76
CA ASN A 792 -5.55 23.81 -26.44
C ASN A 792 -4.29 23.69 -25.57
N ALA A 793 -4.16 22.60 -24.80
CA ALA A 793 -3.10 22.46 -23.81
C ALA A 793 -1.68 22.55 -24.42
N LEU A 794 -1.49 22.21 -25.70
CA LEU A 794 -0.19 22.29 -26.36
C LEU A 794 0.18 23.72 -26.80
N ASP A 795 -0.78 24.64 -26.96
CA ASP A 795 -0.51 26.03 -27.40
C ASP A 795 0.35 26.80 -26.39
N LEU A 796 0.00 26.61 -25.11
CA LEU A 796 0.52 27.39 -23.99
C LEU A 796 2.03 27.17 -23.77
N ASN A 797 2.60 26.09 -24.31
CA ASN A 797 4.03 25.75 -24.18
C ASN A 797 4.86 25.95 -25.46
N LEU A 798 4.24 26.22 -26.62
CA LEU A 798 4.96 26.40 -27.90
C LEU A 798 5.81 27.68 -27.96
N LYS A 799 5.70 28.58 -26.96
CA LYS A 799 6.50 29.80 -26.87
C LYS A 799 7.88 29.64 -26.22
N GLY A 800 8.31 28.44 -25.78
CA GLY A 800 9.51 28.30 -24.94
C GLY A 800 10.50 27.16 -25.21
N HIS A 801 10.06 25.92 -25.50
CA HIS A 801 10.99 24.78 -25.61
C HIS A 801 10.51 23.72 -26.61
N LEU A 802 11.45 23.20 -27.42
CA LEU A 802 11.25 22.03 -28.28
C LEU A 802 10.84 20.83 -27.40
N LEU A 803 9.56 20.44 -27.46
CA LEU A 803 9.04 19.27 -26.76
C LEU A 803 9.64 18.00 -27.39
N ASN A 804 10.28 17.16 -26.58
CA ASN A 804 10.47 15.77 -26.93
C ASN A 804 9.07 15.13 -27.09
N GLN A 805 8.83 14.44 -28.21
CA GLN A 805 7.50 13.93 -28.61
C GLN A 805 6.83 12.95 -27.62
N THR A 806 7.49 12.60 -26.51
CA THR A 806 7.06 11.60 -25.52
C THR A 806 6.69 12.19 -24.15
N GLU A 807 6.91 13.48 -23.89
CA GLU A 807 6.66 14.09 -22.57
C GLU A 807 5.34 14.87 -22.51
N ARG A 808 4.63 14.76 -21.36
CA ARG A 808 3.38 15.50 -21.10
C ARG A 808 3.67 17.00 -20.92
N VAL A 809 2.74 17.80 -21.43
CA VAL A 809 2.72 19.27 -21.32
C VAL A 809 2.80 19.71 -19.86
N THR A 810 3.76 20.56 -19.51
CA THR A 810 3.84 21.18 -18.17
C THR A 810 2.63 22.05 -17.91
N SER A 811 2.07 21.95 -16.70
CA SER A 811 0.90 22.72 -16.26
C SER A 811 1.20 23.44 -14.94
N LEU A 812 0.57 24.59 -14.72
CA LEU A 812 0.63 25.31 -13.46
C LEU A 812 -0.43 24.85 -12.44
N HIS A 813 -1.27 23.86 -12.79
CA HIS A 813 -2.27 23.33 -11.88
C HIS A 813 -1.63 22.87 -10.57
N LEU A 814 -2.16 23.37 -9.46
CA LEU A 814 -1.59 23.19 -8.13
C LEU A 814 -2.65 22.64 -7.14
N PRO A 815 -2.73 21.31 -6.97
CA PRO A 815 -3.45 20.70 -5.85
C PRO A 815 -2.62 20.81 -4.56
N ILE A 816 -3.25 21.16 -3.44
CA ILE A 816 -2.56 21.42 -2.17
C ILE A 816 -3.34 20.82 -1.01
N ILE A 817 -2.64 20.06 -0.17
CA ILE A 817 -3.13 19.61 1.12
C ILE A 817 -2.11 20.04 2.17
N ALA A 818 -2.53 20.71 3.23
CA ALA A 818 -1.67 21.08 4.36
C ALA A 818 -2.17 20.40 5.62
N VAL A 819 -1.29 19.67 6.31
CA VAL A 819 -1.60 18.94 7.55
C VAL A 819 -0.70 19.44 8.65
N GLU A 820 -1.26 19.93 9.74
CA GLU A 820 -0.50 20.34 10.93
C GLU A 820 0.27 19.15 11.52
N THR A 821 1.53 19.37 11.90
CA THR A 821 2.46 18.30 12.31
C THR A 821 2.56 18.10 13.81
N GLU A 822 2.12 19.08 14.60
CA GLU A 822 2.25 19.06 16.06
C GLU A 822 1.10 18.29 16.72
N ASN A 823 -0.09 18.32 16.13
CA ASN A 823 -1.29 17.67 16.63
C ASN A 823 -1.80 16.63 15.62
N LEU A 824 -2.01 15.39 16.08
CA LEU A 824 -2.45 14.28 15.22
C LEU A 824 -3.81 14.56 14.56
N CYS A 825 -4.70 15.27 15.25
CA CYS A 825 -5.98 15.78 14.74
C CYS A 825 -5.99 17.31 14.61
N GLY A 826 -4.82 17.91 14.31
CA GLY A 826 -4.63 19.36 14.16
C GLY A 826 -5.34 19.96 12.96
N ARG A 827 -4.99 21.17 12.53
CA ARG A 827 -5.62 21.78 11.35
C ARG A 827 -5.20 21.08 10.05
N ARG A 828 -6.18 20.70 9.23
CA ARG A 828 -6.01 20.13 7.89
C ARG A 828 -6.72 21.01 6.87
N LEU A 829 -6.03 21.34 5.79
CA LEU A 829 -6.53 22.20 4.71
C LEU A 829 -6.41 21.44 3.40
N ILE A 830 -7.47 21.46 2.61
CA ILE A 830 -7.57 20.76 1.32
C ILE A 830 -8.03 21.81 0.31
N SER A 831 -7.20 22.12 -0.67
CA SER A 831 -7.46 23.17 -1.63
C SER A 831 -6.65 22.96 -2.91
N GLY A 832 -6.75 23.90 -3.83
CA GLY A 832 -5.94 23.93 -5.04
C GLY A 832 -6.29 25.13 -5.89
N ALA A 833 -5.52 25.35 -6.95
CA ALA A 833 -5.77 26.39 -7.92
C ALA A 833 -5.37 25.94 -9.31
N ALA A 834 -6.02 26.50 -10.33
CA ALA A 834 -5.60 26.34 -11.72
C ALA A 834 -4.19 26.91 -11.96
N ASP A 835 -3.76 27.87 -11.14
CA ASP A 835 -2.43 28.44 -11.20
C ASP A 835 -1.68 28.34 -9.87
N VAL A 836 -0.42 27.91 -9.93
CA VAL A 836 0.48 27.81 -8.78
C VAL A 836 0.61 29.15 -8.04
N ARG A 837 0.55 30.28 -8.75
CA ARG A 837 0.69 31.62 -8.15
C ARG A 837 -0.47 31.93 -7.24
N ASP A 838 -1.70 31.70 -7.71
CA ASP A 838 -2.92 31.91 -6.94
C ASP A 838 -2.99 30.94 -5.77
N GLY A 839 -2.71 29.65 -6.02
CA GLY A 839 -2.72 28.64 -4.96
C GLY A 839 -1.66 28.89 -3.89
N THR A 840 -0.51 29.48 -4.24
CA THR A 840 0.53 29.84 -3.26
C THR A 840 0.08 31.04 -2.41
N GLN A 841 -0.45 32.11 -3.02
CA GLN A 841 -0.99 33.26 -2.29
C GLN A 841 -2.10 32.84 -1.32
N LEU A 842 -3.00 31.96 -1.78
CA LEU A 842 -4.07 31.41 -0.96
C LEU A 842 -3.52 30.54 0.18
N LEU A 843 -2.58 29.63 -0.10
CA LEU A 843 -1.98 28.77 0.91
C LEU A 843 -1.35 29.60 2.03
N LEU A 844 -0.51 30.58 1.70
CA LEU A 844 0.17 31.40 2.69
C LEU A 844 -0.81 32.20 3.55
N SER A 845 -1.90 32.67 2.95
CA SER A 845 -2.97 33.34 3.67
C SER A 845 -3.70 32.36 4.61
N MET A 846 -4.07 31.16 4.13
CA MET A 846 -4.73 30.14 4.94
C MET A 846 -3.90 29.73 6.17
N LEU A 847 -2.58 29.59 6.00
CA LEU A 847 -1.67 29.19 7.07
C LEU A 847 -1.51 30.25 8.17
N LYS A 848 -1.76 31.53 7.86
CA LYS A 848 -1.62 32.66 8.80
C LYS A 848 -2.93 33.06 9.48
N THR A 849 -4.06 32.84 8.80
CA THR A 849 -5.37 33.20 9.33
C THR A 849 -5.83 32.21 10.39
N ASP A 850 -6.48 32.71 11.45
CA ASP A 850 -7.13 31.88 12.47
C ASP A 850 -8.10 30.88 11.80
N PRO A 851 -8.15 29.61 12.24
CA PRO A 851 -9.13 28.64 11.77
C PRO A 851 -10.58 29.14 11.71
N GLN A 852 -11.01 30.04 12.60
CA GLN A 852 -12.39 30.57 12.60
C GLN A 852 -12.63 31.62 11.50
N ASP A 853 -11.59 32.32 11.05
CA ASP A 853 -11.69 33.44 10.10
C ASP A 853 -11.38 33.03 8.65
N ILE A 854 -11.30 31.74 8.36
CA ILE A 854 -10.91 31.23 7.03
C ILE A 854 -11.83 31.69 5.89
N LEU A 855 -13.08 32.06 6.19
CA LEU A 855 -14.01 32.67 5.24
C LEU A 855 -13.43 33.90 4.54
N ASN A 856 -12.64 34.70 5.25
CA ASN A 856 -12.05 35.92 4.73
C ASN A 856 -10.88 35.63 3.77
N VAL A 857 -10.32 34.41 3.77
CA VAL A 857 -9.14 34.05 2.97
C VAL A 857 -9.48 33.92 1.49
N ASN A 858 -10.63 33.34 1.15
CA ASN A 858 -11.06 33.22 -0.24
C ASN A 858 -11.33 34.58 -0.88
N ALA A 859 -11.76 35.57 -0.12
CA ALA A 859 -12.04 36.92 -0.62
C ALA A 859 -10.81 37.83 -0.73
N ILE A 860 -9.60 37.35 -0.39
CA ILE A 860 -8.38 38.16 -0.47
C ILE A 860 -8.08 38.52 -1.92
N THR A 861 -7.85 39.81 -2.17
CA THR A 861 -7.39 40.34 -3.45
C THR A 861 -6.06 39.72 -3.85
N ARG A 862 -6.02 38.98 -4.97
CA ARG A 862 -4.79 38.34 -5.49
C ARG A 862 -4.10 39.26 -6.50
N PHE A 863 -2.81 39.06 -6.66
CA PHE A 863 -2.01 39.76 -7.67
C PHE A 863 -1.44 38.80 -8.72
N HIS A 864 -1.33 39.31 -9.94
CA HIS A 864 -0.97 38.61 -11.16
C HIS A 864 0.19 39.33 -11.85
N PHE A 865 1.12 38.60 -12.47
CA PHE A 865 2.35 39.19 -13.04
C PHE A 865 2.41 39.13 -14.57
N LYS A 866 2.94 40.19 -15.19
CA LYS A 866 3.39 40.22 -16.59
C LYS A 866 4.60 41.14 -16.73
N ASN A 867 5.77 40.59 -17.01
CA ASN A 867 7.02 41.36 -17.11
C ASN A 867 7.25 42.27 -15.87
N ASN A 868 7.10 43.60 -16.01
CA ASN A 868 7.19 44.59 -14.93
C ASN A 868 5.82 45.15 -14.51
N ASP A 869 4.72 44.52 -14.93
CA ASP A 869 3.35 44.93 -14.59
C ASP A 869 2.73 43.94 -13.59
N VAL A 870 1.94 44.46 -12.66
CA VAL A 870 1.18 43.72 -11.65
C VAL A 870 -0.31 44.01 -11.85
N GLY A 871 -1.04 42.98 -12.25
CA GLY A 871 -2.51 42.98 -12.31
C GLY A 871 -3.08 42.69 -10.93
N ILE A 872 -4.03 43.49 -10.46
CA ILE A 872 -4.70 43.30 -9.17
C ILE A 872 -6.17 42.99 -9.41
N GLU A 873 -6.69 41.99 -8.70
CA GLU A 873 -8.12 41.68 -8.75
C GLU A 873 -9.00 42.77 -8.13
N TYR A 874 -10.18 42.97 -8.71
CA TYR A 874 -11.17 43.89 -8.16
C TYR A 874 -11.98 43.22 -7.04
N PRO A 875 -12.28 43.93 -5.91
CA PRO A 875 -11.88 45.29 -5.59
C PRO A 875 -10.40 45.38 -5.18
N ASN A 876 -9.72 46.46 -5.60
CA ASN A 876 -8.31 46.71 -5.30
C ASN A 876 -8.10 47.11 -3.83
N ASN A 877 -8.23 46.16 -2.90
CA ASN A 877 -8.03 46.36 -1.46
C ASN A 877 -6.56 46.12 -1.06
N ILE A 878 -5.64 46.81 -1.73
CA ILE A 878 -4.21 46.74 -1.40
C ILE A 878 -3.85 47.71 -0.28
N THR A 879 -3.00 47.27 0.65
CA THR A 879 -2.46 48.13 1.71
C THR A 879 -1.57 49.23 1.13
N LYS A 880 -1.60 50.43 1.74
CA LYS A 880 -0.73 51.57 1.34
C LYS A 880 0.77 51.22 1.36
N GLN A 881 1.16 50.26 2.19
CA GLN A 881 2.54 49.79 2.29
C GLN A 881 2.93 48.94 1.08
N PHE A 882 2.05 48.04 0.64
CA PHE A 882 2.29 47.20 -0.53
C PHE A 882 2.28 48.02 -1.84
N SER A 883 1.39 49.02 -1.96
CA SER A 883 1.44 49.94 -3.12
C SER A 883 2.73 50.75 -3.19
N LYS A 884 3.26 51.20 -2.04
CA LYS A 884 4.56 51.90 -1.97
C LYS A 884 5.73 50.98 -2.34
N LEU A 885 5.67 49.69 -1.97
CA LEU A 885 6.66 48.69 -2.37
C LEU A 885 6.63 48.47 -3.89
N LEU A 886 5.46 48.24 -4.48
CA LEU A 886 5.31 48.08 -5.94
C LEU A 886 5.93 49.26 -6.72
N PHE A 887 5.67 50.49 -6.26
CA PHE A 887 6.27 51.69 -6.84
C PHE A 887 7.80 51.73 -6.68
N THR A 888 8.33 51.36 -5.51
CA THR A 888 9.78 51.35 -5.23
C THR A 888 10.52 50.37 -6.15
N PHE A 889 9.90 49.23 -6.47
CA PHE A 889 10.47 48.21 -7.35
C PHE A 889 10.13 48.40 -8.84
N LYS A 890 9.56 49.56 -9.22
CA LYS A 890 9.20 49.93 -10.59
C LYS A 890 8.19 48.98 -11.25
N PHE A 891 7.27 48.43 -10.48
CA PHE A 891 6.14 47.69 -11.04
C PHE A 891 5.02 48.65 -11.44
N ASN A 892 4.48 48.52 -12.65
CA ASN A 892 3.24 49.20 -13.01
C ASN A 892 2.05 48.43 -12.46
N VAL A 893 1.03 49.13 -12.01
CA VAL A 893 -0.15 48.52 -11.40
C VAL A 893 -1.34 48.67 -12.34
N CYS A 894 -2.00 47.56 -12.64
CA CYS A 894 -3.19 47.50 -13.51
C CYS A 894 -4.27 46.63 -12.85
N ASN A 895 -5.50 46.68 -13.38
CA ASN A 895 -6.53 45.73 -12.97
C ASN A 895 -6.32 44.39 -13.68
N ALA A 896 -6.45 43.28 -12.96
CA ALA A 896 -6.45 41.94 -13.51
C ALA A 896 -7.71 41.71 -14.35
N THR A 897 -7.56 40.92 -15.42
CA THR A 897 -8.65 40.57 -16.34
C THR A 897 -9.56 39.51 -15.73
N LEU A 898 -10.88 39.70 -15.86
CA LEU A 898 -11.88 38.67 -15.59
C LEU A 898 -11.85 37.59 -16.69
N PRO A 899 -12.37 36.37 -16.45
CA PRO A 899 -12.85 35.87 -15.16
C PRO A 899 -11.68 35.48 -14.25
N TYR A 900 -11.81 35.71 -12.95
CA TYR A 900 -10.79 35.33 -11.99
C TYR A 900 -10.82 33.83 -11.70
N PRO A 901 -9.65 33.17 -11.57
CA PRO A 901 -9.59 31.77 -11.19
C PRO A 901 -10.16 31.56 -9.80
N THR A 902 -10.97 30.52 -9.65
CA THR A 902 -11.62 30.17 -8.39
C THR A 902 -10.81 29.13 -7.62
N SER A 903 -10.95 29.13 -6.29
CA SER A 903 -10.35 28.11 -5.43
C SER A 903 -11.28 27.72 -4.30
N ASN A 904 -11.49 26.42 -4.14
CA ASN A 904 -12.40 25.87 -3.14
C ASN A 904 -11.59 25.20 -2.03
N ILE A 905 -11.98 25.45 -0.78
CA ILE A 905 -11.26 25.04 0.42
C ILE A 905 -12.15 24.11 1.25
N VAL A 906 -11.56 23.03 1.74
CA VAL A 906 -12.10 22.27 2.87
C VAL A 906 -11.10 22.35 4.02
N GLN A 907 -11.56 22.79 5.19
CA GLN A 907 -10.81 22.83 6.42
C GLN A 907 -11.37 21.81 7.40
N LYS A 908 -10.50 21.03 8.03
CA LYS A 908 -10.86 20.12 9.13
C LYS A 908 -9.99 20.39 10.35
N VAL A 909 -10.61 20.60 11.50
CA VAL A 909 -9.98 20.80 12.81
C VAL A 909 -10.66 19.84 13.79
N GLU A 910 -9.87 18.97 14.42
CA GLU A 910 -10.37 17.76 15.08
C GLU A 910 -11.35 17.00 14.18
N ASP A 911 -12.59 16.82 14.62
CA ASP A 911 -13.68 16.21 13.85
C ASP A 911 -14.53 17.23 13.09
N ARG A 912 -14.42 18.53 13.43
CA ARG A 912 -15.18 19.58 12.77
C ARG A 912 -14.60 19.88 11.40
N SER A 913 -15.43 19.82 10.38
CA SER A 913 -15.06 20.19 9.02
C SER A 913 -15.96 21.29 8.49
N VAL A 914 -15.35 22.25 7.80
CA VAL A 914 -16.05 23.33 7.12
C VAL A 914 -15.49 23.45 5.72
N ALA A 915 -16.36 23.74 4.77
CA ALA A 915 -15.99 23.90 3.38
C ALA A 915 -16.44 25.25 2.86
N PHE A 916 -15.71 25.78 1.90
CA PHE A 916 -15.89 27.12 1.36
C PHE A 916 -15.59 27.11 -0.13
N SER A 917 -16.49 27.71 -0.91
CA SER A 917 -16.23 27.98 -2.32
C SER A 917 -15.86 29.45 -2.52
N ASP A 918 -15.09 29.74 -3.57
CA ASP A 918 -14.69 31.12 -3.91
C ASP A 918 -15.92 31.94 -4.35
N SER A 919 -16.11 33.12 -3.76
CA SER A 919 -17.22 34.01 -4.10
C SER A 919 -17.12 34.60 -5.51
N ARG A 920 -15.94 34.52 -6.15
CA ARG A 920 -15.75 34.92 -7.55
C ARG A 920 -16.42 33.95 -8.52
N GLY A 921 -16.69 32.72 -8.09
CA GLY A 921 -17.43 31.73 -8.83
C GLY A 921 -18.90 31.66 -8.40
N SER A 922 -19.67 30.86 -9.11
CA SER A 922 -21.04 30.47 -8.72
C SER A 922 -21.06 29.31 -7.69
N GLY A 923 -19.93 29.04 -7.06
CA GLY A 923 -19.73 27.88 -6.22
C GLY A 923 -20.36 28.03 -4.84
N LYS A 924 -20.89 26.93 -4.31
CA LYS A 924 -21.16 26.78 -2.88
C LYS A 924 -20.50 25.52 -2.36
N SER A 925 -20.35 25.46 -1.05
CA SER A 925 -19.87 24.30 -0.34
C SER A 925 -20.99 23.67 0.46
N TYR A 926 -20.93 22.35 0.60
CA TYR A 926 -21.85 21.59 1.43
C TYR A 926 -21.09 20.73 2.43
N THR A 927 -21.70 20.56 3.60
CA THR A 927 -21.22 19.72 4.69
C THR A 927 -22.33 18.74 5.04
N LEU A 928 -21.96 17.48 5.23
CA LEU A 928 -22.85 16.38 5.61
C LEU A 928 -23.11 16.38 7.11
#